data_AF-A0A8S9GYY0-F1
#
_entry.id   AF-A0A8S9GYY0-F1
#
_cell.length_a   1.000
_cell.length_b   1.000
_cell.length_c   1.000
_cell.angle_alpha   90.00
_cell.angle_beta   90.00
_cell.angle_gamma   90.00
#
_symmetry.space_group_name_H-M   'P 1'
#
loop_
_entity.id
_entity.type
_entity.pdbx_description
1 polymer ?
#
loop_
_entity_poly.entity_id
_entity_poly.type
_entity_poly.pdbx_seq_one_letter_code
_entity_poly.pdbx_strand_id
1 'polypeptide(L)'
;MPYEFASSSLGYKGISHYEGDEASNHTALPCPGELLVEEHHSNYGEPWAGGRDVFEFLAEASRLKPNARVLEIGCGTLRVGLHFIRYLNPGNFHCLEKDELSLMAALRYELPSQGLLHKRPLIVRGDDMEFSKFGSDVAYDLIYASAVFLHMPDELVWTGVERLVDKLKPYEGRMFVSHNIKFCTRLGGEKCTERLASLGLEPLGKQTHDSLLFNHYEICYFPGNIVNPSIGAEISRGSSSENGFGSCSGGGSPRSLRGGTAEVSRRERRSRTRYPEGWESLLAFVKNSIFNGSKEVSLAAINCLQTAVVSHCVKGNLQLRYLNSVMDVYELVFQKSSSYTGDTATKVKQEILHGLGELYVQSLKMFDDKMYMQLLGIVDLAIKQAIISSENFETEFGHVPPVLRHVLEILPSLGPPDHLSSMWLILLREFLDYLPRVDSALPNEEGEIKQSTTGHRASSEVSEHKADVLSDKTIPTTRITSNMFAEKLIPALVELLLQAPAVEKYILFPEIIQSLRRCMMTRRDNPDGSLWKVAAEGFNRLLVEDVKICSAVGDTDLKISKTARMRIWKEIGDVYEIFLVGYCGRALSSNSLPAAALKANETLEMALLDGLGDVILKSTVDAPREVLERLVLTLDRCASRTCSLPIETVELMPAHCSRFSLTCLQKLFSLSSFEIENWHSTRAEVSRISITTLMERCEFILSRFLIDENNLGKRPIPTARLEEIIFSLQELDRLTIHPETASVLQLRPSLKTILQEDNRDSRAHLIVLFPSLCEIVLSRETPVRELVQVLLRAVATELGLKK
;
A
#
# COMPACT_ATOMS: atom_id res chain seq x y z
N MET A 1 -27.36 7.62 23.18
CA MET A 1 -28.65 6.92 23.39
C MET A 1 -28.46 5.46 23.01
N PRO A 2 -29.05 4.49 23.71
CA PRO A 2 -29.24 3.17 23.14
C PRO A 2 -30.32 3.27 22.05
N TYR A 3 -30.04 2.79 20.84
CA TYR A 3 -31.03 2.61 19.79
C TYR A 3 -31.43 1.14 19.75
N GLU A 4 -32.65 0.82 20.15
CA GLU A 4 -33.23 -0.52 19.98
C GLU A 4 -33.58 -0.75 18.50
N PHE A 5 -32.61 -1.24 17.72
CA PHE A 5 -32.89 -1.90 16.45
C PHE A 5 -33.12 -3.38 16.72
N ALA A 6 -34.33 -3.87 16.45
CA ALA A 6 -34.78 -5.20 16.83
C ALA A 6 -34.03 -6.32 16.08
N SER A 7 -33.78 -7.43 16.77
CA SER A 7 -33.07 -8.60 16.22
C SER A 7 -33.97 -9.45 15.33
N SER A 8 -34.27 -8.97 14.13
CA SER A 8 -34.85 -9.74 13.02
C SER A 8 -33.97 -9.62 11.78
N SER A 9 -34.11 -10.55 10.84
CA SER A 9 -33.39 -10.56 9.56
C SER A 9 -33.93 -9.47 8.63
N LEU A 10 -33.60 -8.23 8.95
CA LEU A 10 -33.89 -7.03 8.18
C LEU A 10 -32.91 -6.92 7.00
N GLY A 11 -33.42 -7.06 5.78
CA GLY A 11 -32.68 -6.65 4.59
C GLY A 11 -32.66 -5.12 4.51
N TYR A 12 -31.51 -4.51 4.73
CA TYR A 12 -31.36 -3.05 4.70
C TYR A 12 -31.22 -2.62 3.24
N LYS A 13 -32.13 -1.75 2.78
CA LYS A 13 -32.10 -1.20 1.41
C LYS A 13 -31.27 0.08 1.36
N GLY A 14 -30.13 0.01 0.67
CA GLY A 14 -29.37 1.17 0.26
C GLY A 14 -29.95 1.86 -0.98
N ILE A 15 -29.34 2.95 -1.41
CA ILE A 15 -29.65 3.66 -2.65
C ILE A 15 -28.84 3.08 -3.81
N SER A 16 -29.53 2.62 -4.88
CA SER A 16 -28.89 2.11 -6.09
C SER A 16 -28.21 3.22 -6.91
N HIS A 17 -27.06 2.91 -7.50
CA HIS A 17 -26.46 3.71 -8.57
C HIS A 17 -27.04 3.42 -9.97
N TYR A 18 -27.83 2.34 -10.11
CA TYR A 18 -28.48 1.90 -11.36
C TYR A 18 -29.95 2.32 -11.42
N GLU A 19 -30.44 2.65 -12.63
CA GLU A 19 -31.84 2.99 -12.92
C GLU A 19 -32.64 1.75 -13.38
N GLY A 20 -33.96 1.74 -13.17
CA GLY A 20 -34.85 0.65 -13.60
C GLY A 20 -34.91 -0.54 -12.64
N ASP A 21 -35.36 -1.70 -13.12
CA ASP A 21 -35.65 -2.88 -12.27
C ASP A 21 -34.40 -3.44 -11.56
N GLU A 22 -33.21 -3.25 -12.12
CA GLU A 22 -31.92 -3.65 -11.52
C GLU A 22 -31.67 -2.97 -10.17
N ALA A 23 -32.24 -1.78 -9.94
CA ALA A 23 -32.17 -1.07 -8.66
C ALA A 23 -32.81 -1.83 -7.49
N SER A 24 -33.71 -2.78 -7.78
CA SER A 24 -34.39 -3.56 -6.74
C SER A 24 -33.55 -4.73 -6.20
N ASN A 25 -32.51 -5.16 -6.93
CA ASN A 25 -31.72 -6.34 -6.60
C ASN A 25 -30.42 -6.01 -5.85
N HIS A 26 -29.68 -4.97 -6.27
CA HIS A 26 -28.36 -4.64 -5.71
C HIS A 26 -28.39 -3.86 -4.39
N THR A 27 -29.57 -3.49 -3.90
CA THR A 27 -29.71 -2.56 -2.77
C THR A 27 -29.91 -3.23 -1.42
N ALA A 28 -30.37 -4.49 -1.38
CA ALA A 28 -30.73 -5.17 -0.14
C ALA A 28 -29.56 -6.02 0.39
N LEU A 29 -28.72 -5.45 1.26
CA LEU A 29 -27.79 -6.28 2.04
C LEU A 29 -28.56 -7.00 3.15
N PRO A 30 -28.50 -8.34 3.24
CA PRO A 30 -28.72 -9.03 4.50
C PRO A 30 -27.67 -8.59 5.52
N CYS A 31 -27.93 -8.82 6.80
CA CYS A 31 -27.06 -8.41 7.89
C CYS A 31 -27.19 -9.34 9.10
N PRO A 32 -26.14 -9.47 9.95
CA PRO A 32 -24.87 -8.75 9.90
C PRO A 32 -23.69 -9.51 9.23
N GLY A 33 -23.93 -10.59 8.49
CA GLY A 33 -22.86 -11.44 7.95
C GLY A 33 -22.07 -10.79 6.81
N GLU A 34 -22.78 -10.10 5.93
CA GLU A 34 -22.30 -9.46 4.71
C GLU A 34 -21.43 -8.23 5.02
N LEU A 35 -21.63 -7.63 6.20
CA LEU A 35 -20.73 -6.62 6.76
C LEU A 35 -19.36 -7.19 7.15
N LEU A 36 -19.29 -8.44 7.64
CA LEU A 36 -18.02 -9.04 8.07
C LEU A 36 -17.06 -9.21 6.89
N VAL A 37 -17.59 -9.60 5.74
CA VAL A 37 -16.87 -9.79 4.46
C VAL A 37 -16.69 -8.50 3.65
N GLU A 38 -17.07 -7.35 4.20
CA GLU A 38 -16.92 -6.01 3.62
C GLU A 38 -17.67 -5.79 2.29
N GLU A 39 -18.75 -6.56 2.03
CA GLU A 39 -19.52 -6.50 0.76
C GLU A 39 -20.09 -5.11 0.46
N HIS A 40 -20.35 -4.32 1.51
CA HIS A 40 -20.80 -2.92 1.36
C HIS A 40 -19.78 -2.02 0.65
N HIS A 41 -18.49 -2.35 0.57
CA HIS A 41 -17.49 -1.53 -0.14
C HIS A 41 -17.78 -1.41 -1.64
N SER A 42 -18.29 -2.47 -2.26
CA SER A 42 -18.61 -2.53 -3.69
C SER A 42 -19.65 -1.47 -4.11
N ASN A 43 -20.48 -1.01 -3.16
CA ASN A 43 -21.55 -0.05 -3.42
C ASN A 43 -21.09 1.40 -3.59
N TYR A 44 -19.84 1.75 -3.27
CA TYR A 44 -19.36 3.15 -3.25
C TYR A 44 -18.26 3.45 -4.29
N GLY A 45 -18.07 2.55 -5.24
CA GLY A 45 -17.08 2.66 -6.33
C GLY A 45 -15.68 2.20 -5.92
N GLU A 46 -15.03 1.49 -6.84
CA GLU A 46 -13.75 0.82 -6.61
C GLU A 46 -12.53 1.66 -7.03
N PRO A 47 -11.34 1.34 -6.51
CA PRO A 47 -11.08 0.54 -5.31
C PRO A 47 -11.30 1.37 -4.03
N TRP A 48 -11.93 0.75 -3.02
CA TRP A 48 -12.19 1.40 -1.73
C TRP A 48 -10.92 1.94 -1.06
N ALA A 49 -9.77 1.30 -1.29
CA ALA A 49 -8.46 1.68 -0.75
C ALA A 49 -8.07 3.14 -1.02
N GLY A 50 -8.52 3.74 -2.14
CA GLY A 50 -8.22 5.14 -2.48
C GLY A 50 -8.77 6.18 -1.50
N GLY A 51 -9.65 5.80 -0.56
CA GLY A 51 -10.13 6.66 0.52
C GLY A 51 -9.02 7.26 1.39
N ARG A 52 -7.91 6.52 1.56
CA ARG A 52 -6.72 6.99 2.27
C ARG A 52 -6.05 8.16 1.53
N ASP A 53 -5.88 8.00 0.23
CA ASP A 53 -5.05 8.89 -0.58
C ASP A 53 -5.83 10.19 -0.91
N VAL A 54 -7.16 10.08 -1.08
CA VAL A 54 -8.09 11.24 -1.09
C VAL A 54 -8.01 12.03 0.22
N PHE A 55 -7.94 11.35 1.38
CA PHE A 55 -7.74 12.04 2.66
C PHE A 55 -6.38 12.75 2.72
N GLU A 56 -5.28 12.10 2.29
CA GLU A 56 -3.95 12.72 2.34
C GLU A 56 -3.87 13.96 1.42
N PHE A 57 -4.42 13.87 0.21
CA PHE A 57 -4.60 15.01 -0.69
C PHE A 57 -5.40 16.16 -0.03
N LEU A 58 -6.58 15.88 0.52
CA LEU A 58 -7.42 16.90 1.15
C LEU A 58 -6.75 17.52 2.38
N ALA A 59 -6.02 16.72 3.17
CA ALA A 59 -5.31 17.18 4.36
C ALA A 59 -4.11 18.08 4.00
N GLU A 60 -3.36 17.76 2.94
CA GLU A 60 -2.27 18.60 2.44
C GLU A 60 -2.79 19.91 1.82
N ALA A 61 -3.75 19.81 0.88
CA ALA A 61 -4.30 20.96 0.17
C ALA A 61 -4.96 21.99 1.12
N SER A 62 -5.74 21.53 2.10
CA SER A 62 -6.34 22.40 3.13
C SER A 62 -5.41 22.76 4.30
N ARG A 63 -4.18 22.21 4.34
CA ARG A 63 -3.23 22.32 5.47
C ARG A 63 -3.86 21.98 6.82
N LEU A 64 -4.62 20.88 6.81
CA LEU A 64 -5.44 20.42 7.92
C LEU A 64 -4.60 20.17 9.17
N LYS A 65 -5.21 20.35 10.35
CA LYS A 65 -4.59 20.14 11.67
C LYS A 65 -5.50 19.25 12.52
N PRO A 66 -5.01 18.51 13.51
CA PRO A 66 -5.87 17.65 14.33
C PRO A 66 -6.98 18.41 15.06
N ASN A 67 -6.77 19.68 15.39
CA ASN A 67 -7.78 20.55 16.03
C ASN A 67 -8.75 21.25 15.06
N ALA A 68 -8.61 21.05 13.74
CA ALA A 68 -9.58 21.50 12.76
C ALA A 68 -10.92 20.74 12.90
N ARG A 69 -12.03 21.30 12.43
CA ARG A 69 -13.32 20.60 12.31
C ARG A 69 -13.69 20.38 10.85
N VAL A 70 -14.13 19.17 10.52
CA VAL A 70 -14.45 18.74 9.15
C VAL A 70 -15.91 18.30 9.05
N LEU A 71 -16.58 18.67 7.96
CA LEU A 71 -17.89 18.17 7.55
C LEU A 71 -17.75 17.35 6.26
N GLU A 72 -18.13 16.07 6.30
CA GLU A 72 -18.33 15.27 5.08
C GLU A 72 -19.82 15.20 4.76
N ILE A 73 -20.18 15.59 3.54
CA ILE A 73 -21.55 15.49 3.00
C ILE A 73 -21.60 14.24 2.14
N GLY A 74 -22.57 13.36 2.40
CA GLY A 74 -22.68 12.05 1.73
C GLY A 74 -21.46 11.17 1.98
N CYS A 75 -21.13 10.91 3.26
CA CYS A 75 -19.93 10.14 3.62
C CYS A 75 -20.03 8.64 3.31
N GLY A 76 -21.21 8.13 2.92
CA GLY A 76 -21.46 6.71 2.68
C GLY A 76 -21.06 5.85 3.88
N THR A 77 -20.36 4.75 3.65
CA THR A 77 -19.75 3.93 4.71
C THR A 77 -18.40 4.48 5.22
N LEU A 78 -18.20 5.80 5.20
CA LEU A 78 -17.02 6.53 5.70
C LEU A 78 -15.70 6.27 4.94
N ARG A 79 -15.71 6.10 3.61
CA ARG A 79 -14.51 5.78 2.81
C ARG A 79 -13.34 6.74 3.05
N VAL A 80 -13.60 8.05 3.07
CA VAL A 80 -12.62 9.09 3.43
C VAL A 80 -12.78 9.47 4.91
N GLY A 81 -14.02 9.55 5.40
CA GLY A 81 -14.37 9.81 6.80
C GLY A 81 -13.57 9.02 7.83
N LEU A 82 -13.28 7.73 7.64
CA LEU A 82 -12.46 6.94 8.57
C LEU A 82 -11.06 7.53 8.80
N HIS A 83 -10.45 8.11 7.76
CA HIS A 83 -9.13 8.72 7.84
C HIS A 83 -9.18 10.08 8.52
N PHE A 84 -10.18 10.92 8.20
CA PHE A 84 -10.47 12.15 8.95
C PHE A 84 -10.71 11.87 10.43
N ILE A 85 -11.58 10.90 10.76
CA ILE A 85 -11.92 10.53 12.14
C ILE A 85 -10.69 10.01 12.90
N ARG A 86 -9.78 9.28 12.23
CA ARG A 86 -8.51 8.85 12.83
C ARG A 86 -7.60 10.04 13.14
N TYR A 87 -7.43 10.97 12.21
CA TYR A 87 -6.51 12.11 12.28
C TYR A 87 -6.96 13.23 13.23
N LEU A 88 -8.24 13.60 13.19
CA LEU A 88 -8.78 14.74 13.94
C LEU A 88 -8.92 14.44 15.44
N ASN A 89 -9.06 15.48 16.26
CA ASN A 89 -9.36 15.37 17.69
C ASN A 89 -10.77 14.78 17.91
N PRO A 90 -11.05 14.16 19.08
CA PRO A 90 -12.38 13.63 19.36
C PRO A 90 -13.48 14.70 19.27
N GLY A 91 -14.56 14.39 18.55
CA GLY A 91 -15.69 15.31 18.31
C GLY A 91 -15.53 16.27 17.13
N ASN A 92 -14.42 16.24 16.39
CA ASN A 92 -14.16 17.20 15.30
C ASN A 92 -14.57 16.74 13.88
N PHE A 93 -15.06 15.50 13.71
CA PHE A 93 -15.61 15.05 12.43
C PHE A 93 -17.14 14.99 12.49
N HIS A 94 -17.80 15.65 11.55
CA HIS A 94 -19.24 15.63 11.36
C HIS A 94 -19.58 15.01 9.99
N CYS A 95 -20.67 14.25 9.88
CA CYS A 95 -21.20 13.82 8.58
C CYS A 95 -22.72 13.98 8.49
N LEU A 96 -23.21 14.39 7.31
CA LEU A 96 -24.61 14.31 6.90
C LEU A 96 -24.76 13.24 5.81
N GLU A 97 -25.56 12.20 6.06
CA GLU A 97 -25.82 11.11 5.11
C GLU A 97 -27.33 10.78 5.07
N LYS A 98 -27.87 10.48 3.89
CA LYS A 98 -29.27 10.09 3.70
C LYS A 98 -29.49 8.58 3.82
N ASP A 99 -28.51 7.80 3.36
CA ASP A 99 -28.63 6.37 3.13
C ASP A 99 -28.54 5.55 4.43
N GLU A 100 -29.52 4.67 4.63
CA GLU A 100 -29.65 3.91 5.88
C GLU A 100 -28.66 2.76 5.97
N LEU A 101 -28.34 2.15 4.82
CA LEU A 101 -27.36 1.07 4.73
C LEU A 101 -25.94 1.59 4.98
N SER A 102 -25.60 2.74 4.38
CA SER A 102 -24.39 3.52 4.64
C SER A 102 -24.18 3.79 6.12
N LEU A 103 -25.19 4.40 6.76
CA LEU A 103 -25.16 4.71 8.19
C LEU A 103 -25.03 3.46 9.06
N MET A 104 -25.76 2.40 8.73
CA MET A 104 -25.71 1.15 9.49
C MET A 104 -24.33 0.49 9.40
N ALA A 105 -23.73 0.36 8.21
CA ALA A 105 -22.40 -0.22 8.05
C ALA A 105 -21.30 0.67 8.66
N ALA A 106 -21.40 1.99 8.51
CA ALA A 106 -20.52 2.97 9.17
C ALA A 106 -20.50 2.82 10.71
N LEU A 107 -21.68 2.67 11.31
CA LEU A 107 -21.86 2.63 12.77
C LEU A 107 -21.69 1.22 13.38
N ARG A 108 -22.04 0.16 12.66
CA ARG A 108 -21.97 -1.25 13.14
C ARG A 108 -20.66 -1.96 12.78
N TYR A 109 -20.00 -1.60 11.68
CA TYR A 109 -18.78 -2.30 11.23
C TYR A 109 -17.55 -1.41 11.14
N GLU A 110 -17.62 -0.26 10.47
CA GLU A 110 -16.43 0.53 10.14
C GLU A 110 -15.81 1.23 11.36
N LEU A 111 -16.57 2.08 12.06
CA LEU A 111 -16.07 2.72 13.28
C LEU A 111 -15.69 1.73 14.38
N PRO A 112 -16.43 0.62 14.62
CA PRO A 112 -16.03 -0.40 15.58
C PRO A 112 -14.78 -1.19 15.16
N SER A 113 -14.70 -1.73 13.93
CA SER A 113 -13.58 -2.57 13.50
C SER A 113 -12.24 -1.82 13.38
N GLN A 114 -12.30 -0.49 13.24
CA GLN A 114 -11.13 0.40 13.23
C GLN A 114 -10.81 1.00 14.64
N GLY A 115 -11.58 0.66 15.67
CA GLY A 115 -11.41 1.16 17.04
C GLY A 115 -11.76 2.65 17.25
N LEU A 116 -12.41 3.29 16.28
CA LEU A 116 -12.56 4.76 16.20
C LEU A 116 -13.74 5.32 17.00
N LEU A 117 -14.57 4.48 17.64
CA LEU A 117 -15.72 4.92 18.46
C LEU A 117 -15.34 5.97 19.53
N HIS A 118 -14.14 5.86 20.10
CA HIS A 118 -13.63 6.82 21.11
C HIS A 118 -13.41 8.24 20.55
N LYS A 119 -13.26 8.39 19.24
CA LYS A 119 -13.14 9.68 18.53
C LYS A 119 -14.48 10.44 18.42
N ARG A 120 -15.61 9.81 18.78
CA ARG A 120 -16.96 10.41 18.87
C ARG A 120 -17.35 11.28 17.64
N PRO A 121 -17.34 10.75 16.41
CA PRO A 121 -17.84 11.47 15.24
C PRO A 121 -19.33 11.79 15.38
N LEU A 122 -19.75 12.97 14.91
CA LEU A 122 -21.15 13.39 14.90
C LEU A 122 -21.78 13.10 13.53
N ILE A 123 -22.35 11.91 13.39
CA ILE A 123 -23.00 11.46 12.15
C ILE A 123 -24.51 11.65 12.28
N VAL A 124 -25.13 12.32 11.31
CA VAL A 124 -26.54 12.71 11.30
C VAL A 124 -27.21 12.20 10.03
N ARG A 125 -28.42 11.64 10.17
CA ARG A 125 -29.24 11.26 9.01
C ARG A 125 -29.96 12.47 8.44
N GLY A 126 -29.88 12.67 7.13
CA GLY A 126 -30.66 13.68 6.41
C GLY A 126 -30.34 13.76 4.92
N ASP A 127 -31.39 14.00 4.14
CA ASP A 127 -31.41 14.28 2.71
C ASP A 127 -31.69 15.77 2.39
N ASP A 128 -31.91 16.58 3.42
CA ASP A 128 -32.49 17.93 3.38
C ASP A 128 -31.47 19.08 3.36
N MET A 129 -30.16 18.78 3.38
CA MET A 129 -29.07 19.75 3.55
C MET A 129 -29.26 20.68 4.77
N GLU A 130 -29.82 20.16 5.86
CA GLU A 130 -30.12 20.96 7.05
C GLU A 130 -29.03 20.85 8.13
N PHE A 131 -28.10 21.80 8.11
CA PHE A 131 -26.89 21.78 8.95
C PHE A 131 -27.06 22.36 10.35
N SER A 132 -28.21 22.95 10.71
CA SER A 132 -28.50 23.36 12.10
C SER A 132 -28.51 22.19 13.08
N LYS A 133 -28.72 20.96 12.60
CA LYS A 133 -28.64 19.69 13.34
C LYS A 133 -27.27 19.47 14.03
N PHE A 134 -26.22 20.11 13.54
CA PHE A 134 -24.87 20.08 14.14
C PHE A 134 -24.64 21.17 15.20
N GLY A 135 -25.58 22.12 15.36
CA GLY A 135 -25.47 23.30 16.21
C GLY A 135 -25.40 24.61 15.42
N SER A 136 -25.88 25.70 16.03
CA SER A 136 -25.79 27.06 15.46
C SER A 136 -24.34 27.50 15.32
N ASP A 137 -23.55 27.35 16.40
CA ASP A 137 -22.25 28.01 16.57
C ASP A 137 -21.08 27.19 15.99
N VAL A 138 -21.39 26.21 15.14
CA VAL A 138 -20.40 25.31 14.51
C VAL A 138 -19.95 25.88 13.17
N ALA A 139 -18.69 26.28 13.12
CA ALA A 139 -17.94 26.50 11.88
C ALA A 139 -16.94 25.36 11.61
N TYR A 140 -16.61 25.17 10.33
CA TYR A 140 -15.70 24.15 9.79
C TYR A 140 -14.49 24.78 9.11
N ASP A 141 -13.36 24.08 9.21
CA ASP A 141 -12.13 24.38 8.45
C ASP A 141 -12.21 23.80 7.04
N LEU A 142 -12.81 22.62 6.91
CA LEU A 142 -12.96 21.88 5.66
C LEU A 142 -14.38 21.30 5.54
N ILE A 143 -14.99 21.49 4.38
CA ILE A 143 -16.18 20.78 3.93
C ILE A 143 -15.78 19.91 2.73
N TYR A 144 -16.22 18.65 2.71
CA TYR A 144 -15.97 17.72 1.61
C TYR A 144 -17.27 17.07 1.14
N ALA A 145 -17.43 16.93 -0.19
CA ALA A 145 -18.56 16.21 -0.80
C ALA A 145 -18.07 15.36 -1.99
N SER A 146 -18.17 14.04 -1.87
CA SER A 146 -17.74 13.10 -2.91
C SER A 146 -18.90 12.64 -3.77
N ALA A 147 -18.94 13.01 -5.07
CA ALA A 147 -20.00 12.67 -6.04
C ALA A 147 -21.46 13.09 -5.70
N VAL A 148 -21.78 13.46 -4.46
CA VAL A 148 -23.15 13.60 -3.93
C VAL A 148 -24.04 14.49 -4.78
N PHE A 149 -23.54 15.65 -5.22
CA PHE A 149 -24.31 16.63 -5.98
C PHE A 149 -24.70 16.15 -7.39
N LEU A 150 -24.18 15.01 -7.86
CA LEU A 150 -24.70 14.33 -9.07
C LEU A 150 -26.07 13.69 -8.83
N HIS A 151 -26.36 13.30 -7.59
CA HIS A 151 -27.52 12.51 -7.16
C HIS A 151 -28.53 13.35 -6.37
N MET A 152 -28.59 14.66 -6.65
CA MET A 152 -29.44 15.65 -5.99
C MET A 152 -30.06 16.63 -7.02
N PRO A 153 -31.25 17.19 -6.75
CA PRO A 153 -31.79 18.31 -7.53
C PRO A 153 -30.93 19.57 -7.38
N ASP A 154 -30.66 20.29 -8.47
CA ASP A 154 -29.78 21.48 -8.45
C ASP A 154 -30.27 22.56 -7.47
N GLU A 155 -31.59 22.75 -7.31
CA GLU A 155 -32.18 23.69 -6.36
C GLU A 155 -31.82 23.37 -4.90
N LEU A 156 -31.80 22.08 -4.53
CA LEU A 156 -31.41 21.61 -3.21
C LEU A 156 -29.90 21.72 -2.99
N VAL A 157 -29.09 21.48 -4.04
CA VAL A 157 -27.63 21.72 -3.98
C VAL A 157 -27.35 23.19 -3.70
N TRP A 158 -28.00 24.13 -4.39
CA TRP A 158 -27.82 25.56 -4.15
C TRP A 158 -28.32 26.01 -2.77
N THR A 159 -29.51 25.57 -2.36
CA THR A 159 -30.04 25.83 -1.01
C THR A 159 -29.08 25.29 0.06
N GLY A 160 -28.45 24.15 -0.19
CA GLY A 160 -27.42 23.57 0.65
C GLY A 160 -26.15 24.42 0.70
N VAL A 161 -25.61 24.84 -0.45
CA VAL A 161 -24.43 25.72 -0.53
C VAL A 161 -24.66 27.03 0.20
N GLU A 162 -25.83 27.66 0.03
CA GLU A 162 -26.23 28.90 0.71
C GLU A 162 -26.22 28.74 2.24
N ARG A 163 -26.68 27.60 2.77
CA ARG A 163 -26.61 27.27 4.22
C ARG A 163 -25.21 26.92 4.72
N LEU A 164 -24.28 26.52 3.85
CA LEU A 164 -22.91 26.13 4.20
C LEU A 164 -21.95 27.32 4.31
N VAL A 165 -22.26 28.45 3.68
CA VAL A 165 -21.50 29.71 3.77
C VAL A 165 -21.34 30.13 5.24
N ASP A 166 -22.45 30.20 5.98
CA ASP A 166 -22.48 30.51 7.42
C ASP A 166 -21.82 29.44 8.31
N LYS A 167 -21.39 28.32 7.73
CA LYS A 167 -20.71 27.21 8.40
C LYS A 167 -19.23 27.08 8.02
N LEU A 168 -18.72 27.86 7.06
CA LEU A 168 -17.30 27.93 6.76
C LEU A 168 -16.61 28.95 7.68
N LYS A 169 -15.40 28.64 8.14
CA LYS A 169 -14.54 29.62 8.80
C LYS A 169 -14.18 30.75 7.81
N PRO A 170 -14.37 32.04 8.15
CA PRO A 170 -13.92 33.15 7.33
C PRO A 170 -12.44 33.05 6.94
N TYR A 171 -12.11 33.29 5.67
CA TYR A 171 -10.76 33.33 5.07
C TYR A 171 -9.99 31.99 5.04
N GLU A 172 -10.04 31.21 6.13
CA GLU A 172 -9.35 29.93 6.27
C GLU A 172 -10.18 28.74 5.75
N GLY A 173 -11.51 28.84 5.76
CA GLY A 173 -12.42 27.75 5.37
C GLY A 173 -12.26 27.33 3.91
N ARG A 174 -12.35 26.02 3.66
CA ARG A 174 -12.29 25.39 2.33
C ARG A 174 -13.46 24.45 2.11
N MET A 175 -13.96 24.40 0.87
CA MET A 175 -14.91 23.39 0.41
C MET A 175 -14.37 22.68 -0.83
N PHE A 176 -14.29 21.35 -0.78
CA PHE A 176 -13.86 20.50 -1.89
C PHE A 176 -15.01 19.62 -2.38
N VAL A 177 -15.28 19.66 -3.68
CA VAL A 177 -16.37 18.90 -4.33
C VAL A 177 -15.81 18.08 -5.48
N SER A 178 -16.04 16.76 -5.48
CA SER A 178 -15.55 15.87 -6.55
C SER A 178 -16.60 15.64 -7.66
N HIS A 179 -16.16 15.09 -8.79
CA HIS A 179 -16.94 14.84 -10.01
C HIS A 179 -17.62 16.08 -10.62
N ASN A 180 -16.81 16.91 -11.29
CA ASN A 180 -17.20 17.84 -12.37
C ASN A 180 -18.55 18.54 -12.24
N ILE A 181 -18.53 19.73 -11.61
CA ILE A 181 -19.71 20.48 -11.16
C ILE A 181 -20.85 20.55 -12.20
N LYS A 182 -21.82 19.64 -12.10
CA LYS A 182 -23.03 19.66 -12.94
C LYS A 182 -23.91 20.86 -12.64
N PHE A 183 -24.02 21.31 -11.38
CA PHE A 183 -24.85 22.47 -11.04
C PHE A 183 -24.34 23.78 -11.72
N CYS A 184 -23.03 24.05 -11.71
CA CYS A 184 -22.43 25.16 -12.45
C CYS A 184 -22.58 25.00 -13.97
N THR A 185 -22.27 23.82 -14.51
CA THR A 185 -22.28 23.63 -15.98
C THR A 185 -23.70 23.65 -16.56
N ARG A 186 -24.73 23.28 -15.78
CA ARG A 186 -26.14 23.48 -16.11
C ARG A 186 -26.59 24.96 -16.06
N LEU A 187 -26.00 25.77 -15.18
CA LEU A 187 -26.28 27.22 -15.07
C LEU A 187 -25.50 28.08 -16.08
N GLY A 188 -24.36 27.59 -16.56
CA GLY A 188 -23.36 28.36 -17.28
C GLY A 188 -22.25 28.86 -16.35
N GLY A 189 -21.00 28.80 -16.81
CA GLY A 189 -19.81 29.04 -15.97
C GLY A 189 -19.81 30.41 -15.30
N GLU A 190 -20.00 31.48 -16.07
CA GLU A 190 -20.03 32.86 -15.58
C GLU A 190 -21.08 33.05 -14.49
N LYS A 191 -22.33 32.62 -14.74
CA LYS A 191 -23.44 32.69 -13.77
C LYS A 191 -23.20 31.90 -12.49
N CYS A 192 -22.44 30.79 -12.58
CA CYS A 192 -22.07 30.05 -11.37
C CYS A 192 -21.04 30.82 -10.54
N THR A 193 -20.03 31.40 -11.18
CA THR A 193 -19.04 32.24 -10.51
C THR A 193 -19.68 33.50 -9.92
N GLU A 194 -20.62 34.14 -10.62
CA GLU A 194 -21.43 35.24 -10.09
C GLU A 194 -22.23 34.83 -8.85
N ARG A 195 -22.92 33.69 -8.88
CA ARG A 195 -23.70 33.22 -7.72
C ARG A 195 -22.81 32.83 -6.54
N LEU A 196 -21.67 32.17 -6.78
CA LEU A 196 -20.69 31.87 -5.73
C LEU A 196 -20.12 33.17 -5.13
N ALA A 197 -19.71 34.14 -5.95
CA ALA A 197 -19.21 35.43 -5.48
C ALA A 197 -20.27 36.23 -4.68
N SER A 198 -21.55 36.13 -5.06
CA SER A 198 -22.65 36.74 -4.30
C SER A 198 -22.83 36.16 -2.87
N LEU A 199 -22.26 34.98 -2.62
CA LEU A 199 -22.21 34.31 -1.33
C LEU A 199 -20.83 34.44 -0.64
N GLY A 200 -19.93 35.27 -1.18
CA GLY A 200 -18.54 35.38 -0.71
C GLY A 200 -17.70 34.12 -0.97
N LEU A 201 -18.11 33.23 -1.88
CA LEU A 201 -17.40 32.02 -2.25
C LEU A 201 -16.58 32.23 -3.52
N GLU A 202 -15.28 31.91 -3.47
CA GLU A 202 -14.34 32.09 -4.58
C GLU A 202 -13.79 30.73 -5.06
N PRO A 203 -14.04 30.32 -6.32
CA PRO A 203 -13.52 29.07 -6.86
C PRO A 203 -12.03 29.22 -7.24
N LEU A 204 -11.13 28.51 -6.55
CA LEU A 204 -9.69 28.59 -6.85
C LEU A 204 -9.27 27.75 -8.06
N GLY A 205 -10.06 26.73 -8.43
CA GLY A 205 -9.85 25.97 -9.66
C GLY A 205 -10.18 24.49 -9.52
N LYS A 206 -9.60 23.69 -10.42
CA LYS A 206 -9.62 22.22 -10.36
C LYS A 206 -8.29 21.74 -9.80
N GLN A 207 -8.35 20.82 -8.85
CA GLN A 207 -7.21 20.04 -8.38
C GLN A 207 -7.41 18.57 -8.76
N THR A 208 -6.31 17.88 -8.98
CA THR A 208 -6.24 16.44 -9.33
C THR A 208 -5.15 15.80 -8.50
N HIS A 209 -5.41 14.60 -7.98
CA HIS A 209 -4.44 13.76 -7.28
C HIS A 209 -4.25 12.44 -8.04
N ASP A 210 -3.08 11.82 -7.87
CA ASP A 210 -2.64 10.68 -8.69
C ASP A 210 -3.48 9.40 -8.48
N SER A 211 -4.20 9.33 -7.36
CA SER A 211 -4.94 8.15 -6.90
C SER A 211 -6.43 8.17 -7.29
N LEU A 212 -6.72 7.83 -8.56
CA LEU A 212 -8.04 7.62 -9.18
C LEU A 212 -8.78 8.88 -9.69
N LEU A 213 -9.00 8.91 -11.02
CA LEU A 213 -10.17 9.36 -11.81
C LEU A 213 -10.93 10.68 -11.51
N PHE A 214 -10.72 11.37 -10.39
CA PHE A 214 -11.66 12.35 -9.86
C PHE A 214 -11.06 13.76 -9.82
N ASN A 215 -11.60 14.65 -10.66
CA ASN A 215 -11.34 16.07 -10.57
C ASN A 215 -12.08 16.65 -9.35
N HIS A 216 -11.33 17.29 -8.45
CA HIS A 216 -11.84 18.01 -7.30
C HIS A 216 -11.88 19.50 -7.58
N TYR A 217 -12.94 20.19 -7.16
CA TYR A 217 -13.09 21.64 -7.28
C TYR A 217 -12.91 22.26 -5.90
N GLU A 218 -11.97 23.20 -5.78
CA GLU A 218 -11.71 23.94 -4.53
C GLU A 218 -12.45 25.27 -4.53
N ILE A 219 -13.15 25.56 -3.43
CA ILE A 219 -13.87 26.81 -3.17
C ILE A 219 -13.43 27.36 -1.81
N CYS A 220 -13.06 28.64 -1.77
CA CYS A 220 -12.69 29.39 -0.57
C CYS A 220 -13.82 30.30 -0.10
N TYR A 221 -13.83 30.63 1.20
CA TYR A 221 -14.77 31.61 1.76
C TYR A 221 -14.10 32.94 2.13
N PHE A 222 -14.50 34.01 1.44
CA PHE A 222 -14.02 35.38 1.62
C PHE A 222 -15.22 36.33 1.83
N PRO A 223 -15.70 36.51 3.07
CA PRO A 223 -16.90 37.33 3.36
C PRO A 223 -16.75 38.84 3.04
N GLY A 224 -15.58 39.29 2.58
CA GLY A 224 -15.35 40.66 2.09
C GLY A 224 -15.56 40.85 0.57
N ASN A 225 -15.60 39.78 -0.24
CA ASN A 225 -15.57 39.87 -1.70
C ASN A 225 -16.96 40.11 -2.36
N ILE A 226 -17.91 40.72 -1.65
CA ILE A 226 -19.21 41.14 -2.20
C ILE A 226 -19.03 42.46 -2.98
N VAL A 227 -18.31 42.40 -4.10
CA VAL A 227 -17.92 43.56 -4.93
C VAL A 227 -18.11 43.24 -6.42
N ASN A 228 -18.56 44.22 -7.21
CA ASN A 228 -18.84 44.05 -8.64
C ASN A 228 -17.62 43.54 -9.44
N PRO A 229 -17.82 42.65 -10.44
CA PRO A 229 -16.73 42.06 -11.22
C PRO A 229 -16.12 43.06 -12.22
N SER A 230 -15.03 43.74 -11.83
CA SER A 230 -14.21 44.53 -12.74
C SER A 230 -12.80 44.76 -12.18
N ILE A 231 -11.79 44.59 -13.04
CA ILE A 231 -10.33 44.69 -12.76
C ILE A 231 -9.81 43.50 -11.93
N GLY A 232 -8.73 42.82 -12.29
CA GLY A 232 -7.85 42.94 -13.47
C GLY A 232 -6.45 42.45 -13.14
N ALA A 233 -5.93 41.46 -13.87
CA ALA A 233 -4.67 40.78 -13.52
C ALA A 233 -3.47 41.26 -14.34
N GLU A 234 -2.35 41.58 -13.66
CA GLU A 234 -1.02 41.73 -14.26
C GLU A 234 0.06 41.10 -13.36
N ILE A 235 0.88 40.20 -13.92
CA ILE A 235 2.20 39.85 -13.38
C ILE A 235 3.21 39.88 -14.54
N SER A 236 4.33 40.56 -14.32
CA SER A 236 5.30 40.94 -15.34
C SER A 236 6.28 39.82 -15.74
N ARG A 237 6.64 39.77 -17.04
CA ARG A 237 7.83 39.03 -17.52
C ARG A 237 9.10 39.88 -17.30
N GLY A 238 10.18 39.23 -16.86
CA GLY A 238 11.55 39.79 -16.82
C GLY A 238 12.44 39.25 -17.94
N SER A 239 13.50 39.98 -18.31
CA SER A 239 14.27 39.76 -19.55
C SER A 239 15.73 39.32 -19.35
N SER A 240 16.37 38.94 -20.47
CA SER A 240 17.75 38.46 -20.60
C SER A 240 18.82 39.57 -20.64
N SER A 241 20.10 39.16 -20.50
CA SER A 241 21.28 39.95 -20.88
C SER A 241 22.50 39.05 -21.16
N GLU A 242 23.29 39.36 -22.20
CA GLU A 242 24.48 38.61 -22.63
C GLU A 242 25.81 39.19 -22.09
N ASN A 243 26.91 38.43 -22.24
CA ASN A 243 28.32 38.82 -22.52
C ASN A 243 29.31 37.74 -21.99
N GLY A 244 30.47 37.43 -22.59
CA GLY A 244 31.03 37.83 -23.90
C GLY A 244 32.54 37.54 -24.04
N PHE A 245 32.96 37.02 -25.22
CA PHE A 245 34.34 36.94 -25.76
C PHE A 245 35.45 36.09 -25.09
N GLY A 246 36.37 35.56 -25.93
CA GLY A 246 37.64 34.93 -25.49
C GLY A 246 38.30 33.95 -26.49
N SER A 247 38.87 34.42 -27.61
CA SER A 247 39.48 33.55 -28.64
C SER A 247 40.93 33.90 -28.99
N CYS A 248 41.82 32.91 -29.13
CA CYS A 248 43.17 33.06 -29.71
C CYS A 248 43.63 31.74 -30.40
N SER A 249 44.54 31.82 -31.38
CA SER A 249 44.92 30.69 -32.24
C SER A 249 46.33 30.77 -32.85
N GLY A 250 46.85 29.61 -33.31
CA GLY A 250 48.14 29.44 -34.00
C GLY A 250 48.85 28.13 -33.58
N GLY A 251 49.68 27.45 -34.39
CA GLY A 251 50.01 27.64 -35.81
C GLY A 251 51.47 27.25 -36.15
N GLY A 252 51.73 26.06 -36.71
CA GLY A 252 53.10 25.67 -37.14
C GLY A 252 53.30 24.23 -37.64
N SER A 253 54.24 24.02 -38.59
CA SER A 253 54.65 22.74 -39.21
C SER A 253 55.73 22.99 -40.30
N PRO A 254 56.39 21.97 -40.93
CA PRO A 254 56.80 20.62 -40.49
C PRO A 254 58.26 20.25 -40.92
N ARG A 255 58.64 18.94 -40.91
CA ARG A 255 59.80 18.19 -41.53
C ARG A 255 60.77 17.54 -40.52
N SER A 256 61.63 16.53 -40.83
CA SER A 256 61.58 15.31 -41.70
C SER A 256 62.95 14.57 -41.68
N LEU A 257 63.00 13.21 -41.57
CA LEU A 257 63.87 12.25 -42.34
C LEU A 257 64.29 10.90 -41.65
N ARG A 258 63.90 9.78 -42.30
CA ARG A 258 64.59 8.47 -42.60
C ARG A 258 65.39 7.60 -41.58
N GLY A 259 65.15 6.27 -41.70
CA GLY A 259 66.03 5.13 -41.32
C GLY A 259 65.40 4.20 -40.24
N GLY A 260 65.43 2.86 -40.27
CA GLY A 260 65.92 1.86 -41.25
C GLY A 260 66.89 0.83 -40.62
N THR A 261 66.76 -0.51 -40.71
CA THR A 261 65.76 -1.39 -41.37
C THR A 261 64.90 -2.16 -40.32
N ALA A 262 64.70 -3.50 -40.19
CA ALA A 262 65.14 -4.77 -40.81
C ALA A 262 64.01 -5.85 -40.71
N GLU A 263 64.22 -7.10 -41.17
CA GLU A 263 63.17 -8.15 -41.23
C GLU A 263 63.46 -9.47 -40.48
N VAL A 264 62.85 -9.70 -39.30
CA VAL A 264 62.72 -11.05 -38.69
C VAL A 264 61.37 -11.19 -37.95
N SER A 265 60.24 -11.26 -38.68
CA SER A 265 58.89 -11.44 -38.07
C SER A 265 57.76 -11.87 -39.04
N ARG A 266 58.07 -12.34 -40.26
CA ARG A 266 57.06 -12.46 -41.34
C ARG A 266 56.21 -13.75 -41.37
N ARG A 267 56.42 -14.73 -40.49
CA ARG A 267 55.59 -15.97 -40.43
C ARG A 267 54.54 -15.98 -39.32
N GLU A 268 54.87 -15.67 -38.07
CA GLU A 268 53.90 -15.75 -36.96
C GLU A 268 52.88 -14.60 -36.94
N ARG A 269 53.21 -13.40 -37.46
CA ARG A 269 52.24 -12.29 -37.50
C ARG A 269 51.02 -12.56 -38.40
N ARG A 270 51.07 -13.53 -39.32
CA ARG A 270 50.00 -13.78 -40.32
C ARG A 270 48.73 -14.45 -39.77
N SER A 271 48.77 -15.07 -38.59
CA SER A 271 47.57 -15.57 -37.91
C SER A 271 46.91 -14.47 -37.07
N ARG A 272 47.71 -13.69 -36.34
CA ARG A 272 47.24 -12.68 -35.38
C ARG A 272 46.68 -11.39 -36.03
N THR A 273 46.95 -11.16 -37.33
CA THR A 273 46.45 -9.98 -38.07
C THR A 273 45.07 -10.16 -38.72
N ARG A 274 44.60 -11.39 -38.97
CA ARG A 274 43.34 -11.63 -39.72
C ARG A 274 42.10 -11.83 -38.84
N TYR A 275 42.28 -11.85 -37.52
CA TYR A 275 41.19 -12.04 -36.55
C TYR A 275 40.12 -10.93 -36.63
N PRO A 276 40.45 -9.62 -36.76
CA PRO A 276 39.42 -8.57 -36.87
C PRO A 276 38.58 -8.69 -38.14
N GLU A 277 39.21 -8.94 -39.29
CA GLU A 277 38.52 -9.11 -40.59
C GLU A 277 37.58 -10.33 -40.58
N GLY A 278 38.03 -11.44 -39.97
CA GLY A 278 37.20 -12.63 -39.76
C GLY A 278 36.07 -12.41 -38.75
N TRP A 279 36.28 -11.57 -37.73
CA TRP A 279 35.28 -11.24 -36.72
C TRP A 279 34.13 -10.41 -37.30
N GLU A 280 34.42 -9.32 -38.02
CA GLU A 280 33.36 -8.54 -38.69
C GLU A 280 32.58 -9.38 -39.71
N SER A 281 33.28 -10.27 -40.43
CA SER A 281 32.65 -11.23 -41.34
C SER A 281 31.72 -12.21 -40.62
N LEU A 282 32.11 -12.70 -39.44
CA LEU A 282 31.30 -13.57 -38.59
C LEU A 282 30.07 -12.81 -38.06
N LEU A 283 30.22 -11.59 -37.58
CA LEU A 283 29.10 -10.78 -37.09
C LEU A 283 28.10 -10.44 -38.20
N ALA A 284 28.58 -10.12 -39.41
CA ALA A 284 27.71 -9.90 -40.57
C ALA A 284 26.93 -11.18 -40.92
N PHE A 285 27.59 -12.34 -40.90
CA PHE A 285 26.95 -13.64 -41.13
C PHE A 285 25.91 -13.98 -40.05
N VAL A 286 26.23 -13.78 -38.76
CA VAL A 286 25.30 -14.01 -37.64
C VAL A 286 24.11 -13.07 -37.70
N LYS A 287 24.31 -11.76 -37.93
CA LYS A 287 23.22 -10.79 -38.10
C LYS A 287 22.30 -11.19 -39.25
N ASN A 288 22.84 -11.57 -40.41
CA ASN A 288 22.04 -12.06 -41.53
C ASN A 288 21.30 -13.38 -41.21
N SER A 289 21.93 -14.29 -40.47
CA SER A 289 21.36 -15.58 -40.09
C SER A 289 20.20 -15.46 -39.10
N ILE A 290 20.24 -14.48 -38.19
CA ILE A 290 19.16 -14.23 -37.22
C ILE A 290 17.96 -13.53 -37.87
N PHE A 291 18.17 -12.58 -38.78
CA PHE A 291 17.06 -11.84 -39.41
C PHE A 291 16.45 -12.55 -40.63
N ASN A 292 17.22 -13.37 -41.35
CA ASN A 292 16.79 -13.98 -42.63
C ASN A 292 16.90 -15.52 -42.67
N GLY A 293 17.30 -16.18 -41.57
CA GLY A 293 17.44 -17.64 -41.49
C GLY A 293 16.19 -18.37 -40.97
N SER A 294 16.25 -19.70 -40.94
CA SER A 294 15.27 -20.49 -40.19
C SER A 294 15.50 -20.38 -38.67
N LYS A 295 14.61 -20.94 -37.87
CA LYS A 295 14.74 -21.06 -36.41
C LYS A 295 16.04 -21.77 -36.02
N GLU A 296 16.35 -22.88 -36.67
CA GLU A 296 17.53 -23.72 -36.44
C GLU A 296 18.81 -22.98 -36.84
N VAL A 297 18.78 -22.29 -37.98
CA VAL A 297 19.91 -21.47 -38.47
C VAL A 297 20.18 -20.28 -37.53
N SER A 298 19.12 -19.64 -37.03
CA SER A 298 19.22 -18.52 -36.08
C SER A 298 19.84 -18.97 -34.75
N LEU A 299 19.31 -20.05 -34.16
CA LEU A 299 19.80 -20.61 -32.90
C LEU A 299 21.24 -21.12 -33.03
N ALA A 300 21.59 -21.77 -34.14
CA ALA A 300 22.96 -22.21 -34.42
C ALA A 300 23.94 -21.03 -34.58
N ALA A 301 23.52 -19.94 -35.22
CA ALA A 301 24.34 -18.73 -35.36
C ALA A 301 24.58 -18.05 -33.99
N ILE A 302 23.56 -18.01 -33.13
CA ILE A 302 23.64 -17.47 -31.76
C ILE A 302 24.58 -18.33 -30.91
N ASN A 303 24.40 -19.66 -30.89
CA ASN A 303 25.27 -20.61 -30.18
C ASN A 303 26.72 -20.55 -30.65
N CYS A 304 26.95 -20.40 -31.97
CA CYS A 304 28.28 -20.26 -32.54
C CYS A 304 28.99 -19.00 -32.01
N LEU A 305 28.28 -17.88 -31.95
CA LEU A 305 28.80 -16.62 -31.39
C LEU A 305 29.09 -16.74 -29.89
N GLN A 306 28.16 -17.30 -29.11
CA GLN A 306 28.30 -17.50 -27.66
C GLN A 306 29.50 -18.40 -27.35
N THR A 307 29.58 -19.58 -27.98
CA THR A 307 30.69 -20.53 -27.81
C THR A 307 32.05 -19.89 -28.15
N ALA A 308 32.11 -19.08 -29.21
CA ALA A 308 33.33 -18.36 -29.58
C ALA A 308 33.74 -17.35 -28.51
N VAL A 309 32.81 -16.51 -28.04
CA VAL A 309 33.10 -15.46 -27.05
C VAL A 309 33.45 -16.03 -25.68
N VAL A 310 32.61 -16.91 -25.13
CA VAL A 310 32.82 -17.53 -23.81
C VAL A 310 34.15 -18.30 -23.79
N SER A 311 34.42 -19.11 -24.82
CA SER A 311 35.67 -19.89 -24.88
C SER A 311 36.93 -19.04 -25.11
N HIS A 312 36.81 -17.77 -25.54
CA HIS A 312 37.91 -16.80 -25.54
C HIS A 312 37.99 -15.99 -24.23
N CYS A 313 36.86 -15.75 -23.57
CA CYS A 313 36.78 -15.03 -22.29
C CYS A 313 37.40 -15.84 -21.14
N VAL A 314 37.00 -17.11 -20.99
CA VAL A 314 37.57 -18.05 -19.99
C VAL A 314 39.09 -18.22 -20.15
N LYS A 315 39.61 -18.03 -21.37
CA LYS A 315 41.05 -18.09 -21.66
C LYS A 315 41.77 -16.75 -21.48
N GLY A 316 41.11 -15.69 -20.99
CA GLY A 316 41.69 -14.35 -20.83
C GLY A 316 42.16 -13.69 -22.14
N ASN A 317 41.63 -14.12 -23.28
CA ASN A 317 42.06 -13.70 -24.62
C ASN A 317 41.05 -12.79 -25.35
N LEU A 318 39.87 -12.56 -24.77
CA LEU A 318 38.86 -11.67 -25.32
C LEU A 318 39.30 -10.20 -25.18
N GLN A 319 39.01 -9.37 -26.19
CA GLN A 319 39.22 -7.93 -26.16
C GLN A 319 37.87 -7.22 -26.08
N LEU A 320 37.79 -6.15 -25.29
CA LEU A 320 36.55 -5.41 -24.99
C LEU A 320 35.69 -5.08 -26.23
N ARG A 321 36.33 -4.67 -27.34
CA ARG A 321 35.65 -4.37 -28.61
C ARG A 321 34.81 -5.54 -29.16
N TYR A 322 35.25 -6.78 -28.96
CA TYR A 322 34.51 -7.95 -29.42
C TYR A 322 33.29 -8.21 -28.54
N LEU A 323 33.41 -7.98 -27.23
CA LEU A 323 32.30 -8.05 -26.27
C LEU A 323 31.22 -7.02 -26.61
N ASN A 324 31.59 -5.75 -26.79
CA ASN A 324 30.68 -4.68 -27.24
C ASN A 324 29.98 -5.06 -28.55
N SER A 325 30.73 -5.53 -29.54
CA SER A 325 30.16 -5.87 -30.85
C SER A 325 29.17 -7.06 -30.82
N VAL A 326 29.12 -7.84 -29.74
CA VAL A 326 28.10 -8.88 -29.47
C VAL A 326 26.87 -8.27 -28.79
N MET A 327 27.08 -7.39 -27.81
CA MET A 327 26.00 -6.59 -27.21
C MET A 327 25.24 -5.81 -28.30
N ASP A 328 25.97 -5.17 -29.22
CA ASP A 328 25.43 -4.45 -30.38
C ASP A 328 24.68 -5.37 -31.38
N VAL A 329 24.91 -6.70 -31.37
CA VAL A 329 24.11 -7.67 -32.13
C VAL A 329 22.80 -7.96 -31.40
N TYR A 330 22.89 -8.24 -30.10
CA TYR A 330 21.75 -8.61 -29.27
C TYR A 330 20.75 -7.46 -29.14
N GLU A 331 21.23 -6.25 -28.84
CA GLU A 331 20.41 -5.04 -28.79
C GLU A 331 19.69 -4.79 -30.12
N LEU A 332 20.39 -4.91 -31.24
CA LEU A 332 19.83 -4.74 -32.59
C LEU A 332 18.72 -5.76 -32.91
N VAL A 333 18.80 -7.00 -32.39
CA VAL A 333 17.75 -8.01 -32.56
C VAL A 333 16.49 -7.63 -31.79
N PHE A 334 16.62 -7.17 -30.54
CA PHE A 334 15.46 -6.69 -29.79
C PHE A 334 14.89 -5.41 -30.43
N GLN A 335 15.70 -4.40 -30.74
CA GLN A 335 15.27 -3.15 -31.39
C GLN A 335 14.49 -3.39 -32.70
N LYS A 336 14.88 -4.38 -33.51
CA LYS A 336 14.24 -4.68 -34.80
C LYS A 336 13.09 -5.70 -34.73
N SER A 337 12.81 -6.30 -33.57
CA SER A 337 11.90 -7.44 -33.50
C SER A 337 10.42 -7.14 -33.82
N SER A 338 10.04 -5.88 -34.00
CA SER A 338 8.75 -5.49 -34.60
C SER A 338 8.58 -5.96 -36.05
N SER A 339 9.67 -6.34 -36.75
CA SER A 339 9.62 -6.77 -38.15
C SER A 339 9.43 -8.28 -38.37
N TYR A 340 9.42 -9.11 -37.32
CA TYR A 340 9.20 -10.55 -37.46
C TYR A 340 8.57 -11.18 -36.20
N THR A 341 7.33 -11.67 -36.34
CA THR A 341 6.49 -12.15 -35.22
C THR A 341 6.23 -13.65 -35.30
N GLY A 342 6.40 -14.39 -34.21
CA GLY A 342 6.05 -15.81 -34.09
C GLY A 342 6.99 -16.60 -33.15
N ASP A 343 6.71 -17.90 -32.96
CA ASP A 343 7.49 -18.79 -32.07
C ASP A 343 9.00 -18.76 -32.35
N THR A 344 9.41 -18.63 -33.62
CA THR A 344 10.82 -18.50 -34.00
C THR A 344 11.47 -17.26 -33.39
N ALA A 345 10.80 -16.10 -33.41
CA ALA A 345 11.29 -14.88 -32.76
C ALA A 345 11.33 -15.03 -31.23
N THR A 346 10.28 -15.62 -30.66
CA THR A 346 10.18 -15.94 -29.22
C THR A 346 11.30 -16.84 -28.75
N LYS A 347 11.73 -17.84 -29.55
CA LYS A 347 12.87 -18.72 -29.25
C LYS A 347 14.22 -18.05 -29.46
N VAL A 348 14.38 -17.22 -30.49
CA VAL A 348 15.59 -16.40 -30.68
C VAL A 348 15.83 -15.44 -29.50
N LYS A 349 14.77 -14.79 -28.99
CA LYS A 349 14.87 -13.92 -27.80
C LYS A 349 15.30 -14.67 -26.54
N GLN A 350 14.82 -15.90 -26.34
CA GLN A 350 15.24 -16.77 -25.22
C GLN A 350 16.73 -17.12 -25.29
N GLU A 351 17.21 -17.56 -26.45
CA GLU A 351 18.61 -17.95 -26.65
C GLU A 351 19.59 -16.79 -26.43
N ILE A 352 19.18 -15.58 -26.85
CA ILE A 352 19.95 -14.36 -26.62
C ILE A 352 19.97 -14.01 -25.12
N LEU A 353 18.83 -14.03 -24.42
CA LEU A 353 18.78 -13.75 -22.97
C LEU A 353 19.63 -14.75 -22.17
N HIS A 354 19.56 -16.05 -22.50
CA HIS A 354 20.33 -17.09 -21.82
C HIS A 354 21.84 -16.82 -21.93
N GLY A 355 22.34 -16.67 -23.16
CA GLY A 355 23.77 -16.39 -23.36
C GLY A 355 24.19 -14.97 -22.98
N LEU A 356 23.28 -14.00 -22.87
CA LEU A 356 23.55 -12.68 -22.30
C LEU A 356 23.86 -12.80 -20.79
N GLY A 357 23.09 -13.62 -20.07
CA GLY A 357 23.36 -13.97 -18.68
C GLY A 357 24.67 -14.73 -18.49
N GLU A 358 24.92 -15.79 -19.29
CA GLU A 358 26.20 -16.51 -19.26
C GLU A 358 27.38 -15.57 -19.57
N LEU A 359 27.26 -14.76 -20.62
CA LEU A 359 28.29 -13.82 -21.06
C LEU A 359 28.66 -12.82 -19.97
N TYR A 360 27.67 -12.26 -19.26
CA TYR A 360 27.90 -11.38 -18.12
C TYR A 360 28.69 -12.10 -17.01
N VAL A 361 28.22 -13.25 -16.54
CA VAL A 361 28.88 -14.04 -15.48
C VAL A 361 30.31 -14.44 -15.86
N GLN A 362 30.55 -14.81 -17.12
CA GLN A 362 31.88 -15.21 -17.62
C GLN A 362 32.81 -14.02 -17.90
N SER A 363 32.31 -12.77 -17.88
CA SER A 363 33.10 -11.58 -18.24
C SER A 363 32.97 -10.39 -17.27
N LEU A 364 32.44 -10.58 -16.06
CA LEU A 364 32.24 -9.56 -15.01
C LEU A 364 33.36 -8.49 -14.93
N LYS A 365 34.63 -8.91 -14.93
CA LYS A 365 35.82 -8.02 -14.82
C LYS A 365 36.11 -7.16 -16.07
N MET A 366 35.36 -7.36 -17.15
CA MET A 366 35.45 -6.58 -18.39
C MET A 366 34.31 -5.57 -18.54
N PHE A 367 33.24 -5.68 -17.76
CA PHE A 367 32.13 -4.73 -17.80
C PHE A 367 32.51 -3.39 -17.15
N ASP A 368 32.22 -2.30 -17.87
CA ASP A 368 32.14 -0.93 -17.34
C ASP A 368 30.67 -0.50 -17.18
N ASP A 369 30.44 0.65 -16.52
CA ASP A 369 29.12 1.25 -16.31
C ASP A 369 28.29 1.31 -17.61
N LYS A 370 28.90 1.65 -18.75
CA LYS A 370 28.19 1.80 -20.03
C LYS A 370 27.74 0.44 -20.56
N MET A 371 28.61 -0.57 -20.50
CA MET A 371 28.26 -1.94 -20.90
C MET A 371 27.20 -2.53 -19.98
N TYR A 372 27.23 -2.19 -18.69
CA TYR A 372 26.22 -2.61 -17.74
C TYR A 372 24.86 -1.96 -18.03
N MET A 373 24.83 -0.66 -18.34
CA MET A 373 23.62 0.01 -18.83
C MET A 373 23.09 -0.59 -20.15
N GLN A 374 23.98 -1.01 -21.07
CA GLN A 374 23.57 -1.70 -22.31
C GLN A 374 22.96 -3.08 -22.01
N LEU A 375 23.52 -3.83 -21.06
CA LEU A 375 22.97 -5.09 -20.55
C LEU A 375 21.56 -4.89 -19.98
N LEU A 376 21.37 -3.91 -19.09
CA LEU A 376 20.04 -3.61 -18.54
C LEU A 376 19.05 -3.19 -19.65
N GLY A 377 19.46 -2.31 -20.58
CA GLY A 377 18.61 -1.85 -21.68
C GLY A 377 18.15 -2.95 -22.63
N ILE A 378 18.98 -3.99 -22.86
CA ILE A 378 18.58 -5.17 -23.64
C ILE A 378 17.51 -5.98 -22.88
N VAL A 379 17.66 -6.13 -21.55
CA VAL A 379 16.72 -6.89 -20.71
C VAL A 379 15.41 -6.14 -20.53
N ASP A 380 15.44 -4.82 -20.31
CA ASP A 380 14.27 -3.94 -20.34
C ASP A 380 13.48 -4.09 -21.65
N LEU A 381 14.16 -3.91 -22.77
CA LEU A 381 13.54 -4.00 -24.09
C LEU A 381 12.95 -5.41 -24.35
N ALA A 382 13.55 -6.47 -23.78
CA ALA A 382 12.97 -7.80 -23.79
C ALA A 382 11.68 -7.92 -22.96
N ILE A 383 11.64 -7.31 -21.76
CA ILE A 383 10.47 -7.30 -20.87
C ILE A 383 9.33 -6.50 -21.48
N LYS A 384 9.56 -5.23 -21.83
CA LYS A 384 8.56 -4.33 -22.43
C LYS A 384 7.95 -4.94 -23.69
N GLN A 385 8.77 -5.53 -24.57
CA GLN A 385 8.27 -6.21 -25.78
C GLN A 385 7.51 -7.49 -25.48
N ALA A 386 7.95 -8.29 -24.50
CA ALA A 386 7.24 -9.51 -24.13
C ALA A 386 5.83 -9.16 -23.63
N ILE A 387 5.69 -8.23 -22.68
CA ILE A 387 4.42 -7.76 -22.13
C ILE A 387 3.47 -7.28 -23.24
N ILE A 388 3.94 -6.40 -24.14
CA ILE A 388 3.14 -5.89 -25.27
C ILE A 388 2.73 -7.02 -26.23
N SER A 389 3.57 -8.04 -26.42
CA SER A 389 3.25 -9.19 -27.27
C SER A 389 2.36 -10.24 -26.61
N SER A 390 2.04 -10.07 -25.32
CA SER A 390 1.46 -11.12 -24.48
C SER A 390 0.26 -10.67 -23.66
N GLU A 391 -0.44 -9.60 -24.07
CA GLU A 391 -1.55 -8.99 -23.30
C GLU A 391 -2.65 -10.00 -22.91
N ASN A 392 -2.89 -11.05 -23.72
CA ASN A 392 -3.81 -12.17 -23.39
C ASN A 392 -3.12 -13.48 -22.94
N PHE A 393 -1.78 -13.58 -22.97
CA PHE A 393 -1.10 -14.87 -22.87
C PHE A 393 -1.25 -15.53 -21.48
N GLU A 394 -1.17 -14.75 -20.41
CA GLU A 394 -1.35 -15.27 -19.05
C GLU A 394 -2.80 -15.70 -18.79
N THR A 395 -3.79 -15.02 -19.38
CA THR A 395 -5.21 -15.40 -19.31
C THR A 395 -5.57 -16.61 -20.18
N GLU A 396 -4.91 -16.80 -21.33
CA GLU A 396 -5.15 -17.94 -22.22
C GLU A 396 -4.44 -19.22 -21.76
N PHE A 397 -3.21 -19.11 -21.21
CA PHE A 397 -2.34 -20.27 -20.93
C PHE A 397 -1.96 -20.46 -19.46
N GLY A 398 -2.35 -19.56 -18.55
CA GLY A 398 -2.15 -19.69 -17.11
C GLY A 398 -0.68 -19.74 -16.67
N HIS A 399 0.24 -19.15 -17.45
CA HIS A 399 1.67 -19.13 -17.10
C HIS A 399 2.45 -17.95 -17.72
N VAL A 400 3.50 -17.52 -17.01
CA VAL A 400 4.39 -16.41 -17.43
C VAL A 400 4.97 -16.66 -18.84
N PRO A 401 4.91 -15.67 -19.75
CA PRO A 401 5.45 -15.74 -21.10
C PRO A 401 6.89 -16.29 -21.17
N PRO A 402 7.23 -17.15 -22.16
CA PRO A 402 8.54 -17.80 -22.21
C PRO A 402 9.76 -16.87 -22.21
N VAL A 403 9.65 -15.66 -22.77
CA VAL A 403 10.73 -14.65 -22.75
C VAL A 403 10.93 -14.10 -21.33
N LEU A 404 9.85 -13.69 -20.67
CA LEU A 404 9.86 -13.19 -19.27
C LEU A 404 10.39 -14.25 -18.30
N ARG A 405 10.14 -15.53 -18.57
CA ARG A 405 10.71 -16.63 -17.78
C ARG A 405 12.23 -16.68 -17.85
N HIS A 406 12.83 -16.51 -19.03
CA HIS A 406 14.29 -16.49 -19.18
C HIS A 406 14.91 -15.23 -18.53
N VAL A 407 14.18 -14.10 -18.51
CA VAL A 407 14.58 -12.91 -17.72
C VAL A 407 14.65 -13.24 -16.23
N LEU A 408 13.64 -13.92 -15.68
CA LEU A 408 13.59 -14.33 -14.27
C LEU A 408 14.68 -15.36 -13.92
N GLU A 409 15.03 -16.24 -14.87
CA GLU A 409 16.11 -17.22 -14.71
C GLU A 409 17.51 -16.57 -14.66
N ILE A 410 17.77 -15.52 -15.46
CA ILE A 410 19.07 -14.81 -15.43
C ILE A 410 19.17 -13.77 -14.31
N LEU A 411 18.06 -13.17 -13.85
CA LEU A 411 18.04 -12.04 -12.92
C LEU A 411 18.90 -12.22 -11.65
N PRO A 412 18.86 -13.36 -10.93
CA PRO A 412 19.71 -13.56 -9.74
C PRO A 412 21.22 -13.55 -10.03
N SER A 413 21.63 -13.67 -11.31
CA SER A 413 23.02 -13.62 -11.77
C SER A 413 23.45 -12.26 -12.31
N LEU A 414 22.56 -11.26 -12.37
CA LEU A 414 22.86 -9.92 -12.92
C LEU A 414 23.48 -8.95 -11.89
N GLY A 415 23.70 -9.40 -10.65
CA GLY A 415 24.29 -8.59 -9.57
C GLY A 415 25.62 -7.93 -9.95
N PRO A 416 25.79 -6.60 -9.79
CA PRO A 416 27.04 -5.90 -10.05
C PRO A 416 28.22 -6.39 -9.18
N PRO A 417 29.42 -6.60 -9.77
CA PRO A 417 30.65 -6.83 -9.01
C PRO A 417 31.09 -5.57 -8.26
N ASP A 418 31.99 -5.71 -7.29
CA ASP A 418 32.49 -4.64 -6.40
C ASP A 418 32.90 -3.35 -7.13
N HIS A 419 33.50 -3.47 -8.34
CA HIS A 419 33.96 -2.30 -9.11
C HIS A 419 32.83 -1.54 -9.82
N LEU A 420 31.61 -2.07 -9.83
CA LEU A 420 30.38 -1.48 -10.36
C LEU A 420 29.33 -1.27 -9.25
N SER A 421 29.73 -1.12 -7.97
CA SER A 421 28.80 -1.10 -6.83
C SER A 421 27.64 -0.07 -6.98
N SER A 422 27.91 1.09 -7.58
CA SER A 422 26.89 2.11 -7.89
C SER A 422 25.74 1.61 -8.78
N MET A 423 25.99 0.62 -9.64
CA MET A 423 25.00 0.03 -10.56
C MET A 423 23.90 -0.77 -9.83
N TRP A 424 24.12 -1.19 -8.57
CA TRP A 424 23.08 -1.86 -7.76
C TRP A 424 21.83 -0.98 -7.62
N LEU A 425 22.04 0.34 -7.52
CA LEU A 425 20.96 1.33 -7.43
C LEU A 425 20.13 1.42 -8.72
N ILE A 426 20.71 1.07 -9.86
CA ILE A 426 20.06 1.13 -11.18
C ILE A 426 19.37 -0.20 -11.46
N LEU A 427 20.08 -1.33 -11.33
CA LEU A 427 19.51 -2.68 -11.52
C LEU A 427 18.22 -2.86 -10.72
N LEU A 428 18.26 -2.59 -9.42
CA LEU A 428 17.11 -2.84 -8.55
C LEU A 428 15.93 -1.91 -8.90
N ARG A 429 16.18 -0.65 -9.27
CA ARG A 429 15.12 0.28 -9.70
C ARG A 429 14.50 -0.15 -11.03
N GLU A 430 15.30 -0.49 -12.04
CA GLU A 430 14.82 -0.95 -13.35
C GLU A 430 13.83 -2.11 -13.22
N PHE A 431 14.00 -3.00 -12.23
CA PHE A 431 13.06 -4.09 -11.96
C PHE A 431 11.90 -3.75 -11.02
N LEU A 432 12.00 -2.72 -10.17
CA LEU A 432 10.84 -2.19 -9.42
C LEU A 432 9.79 -1.57 -10.34
N ASP A 433 10.19 -1.11 -11.54
CA ASP A 433 9.31 -0.52 -12.54
C ASP A 433 8.26 -1.49 -13.12
N TYR A 434 8.42 -2.81 -12.95
CA TYR A 434 7.46 -3.84 -13.36
C TYR A 434 6.59 -4.40 -12.21
N LEU A 435 6.71 -3.84 -11.00
CA LEU A 435 5.77 -4.09 -9.91
C LEU A 435 4.64 -3.05 -9.94
N PRO A 436 3.46 -3.32 -9.33
CA PRO A 436 2.37 -2.35 -9.20
C PRO A 436 2.85 -0.97 -8.73
N ARG A 437 2.70 0.02 -9.61
CA ARG A 437 3.04 1.43 -9.39
C ARG A 437 1.80 2.26 -9.07
N VAL A 438 2.03 3.49 -8.65
CA VAL A 438 1.06 4.58 -8.84
C VAL A 438 1.40 5.21 -10.19
N ASP A 439 0.41 5.38 -11.07
CA ASP A 439 0.65 5.80 -12.46
C ASP A 439 1.28 7.20 -12.53
N SER A 440 2.51 7.27 -13.05
CA SER A 440 3.18 8.54 -13.33
C SER A 440 2.80 9.03 -14.73
N ALA A 441 2.43 10.32 -14.82
CA ALA A 441 1.70 10.88 -15.96
C ALA A 441 2.39 10.67 -17.33
N LEU A 442 1.58 10.26 -18.32
CA LEU A 442 1.88 10.49 -19.74
C LEU A 442 1.42 11.90 -20.15
N PRO A 443 2.05 12.53 -21.16
CA PRO A 443 1.66 13.87 -21.61
C PRO A 443 0.27 13.91 -22.23
N ASN A 444 -0.43 15.05 -22.08
CA ASN A 444 -1.72 15.29 -22.72
C ASN A 444 -1.58 15.32 -24.25
N GLU A 445 -2.32 14.46 -24.96
CA GLU A 445 -2.67 14.71 -26.38
C GLU A 445 -4.05 15.37 -26.44
N GLU A 446 -4.11 16.61 -26.91
CA GLU A 446 -5.34 17.40 -27.01
C GLU A 446 -6.13 17.03 -28.28
N GLY A 447 -7.25 16.31 -28.10
CA GLY A 447 -8.14 15.92 -29.20
C GLY A 447 -9.25 16.94 -29.51
N GLU A 448 -9.03 17.84 -30.47
CA GLU A 448 -10.10 18.70 -31.02
C GLU A 448 -11.20 17.87 -31.70
N ILE A 449 -12.38 17.74 -31.08
CA ILE A 449 -13.55 17.13 -31.73
C ILE A 449 -14.19 18.15 -32.70
N LYS A 450 -13.81 18.07 -33.98
CA LYS A 450 -14.50 18.77 -35.07
C LYS A 450 -15.74 17.99 -35.51
N GLN A 451 -16.87 18.70 -35.55
CA GLN A 451 -18.16 18.15 -35.97
C GLN A 451 -18.16 17.79 -37.46
N SER A 452 -18.88 16.71 -37.81
CA SER A 452 -19.44 16.53 -39.16
C SER A 452 -20.85 15.91 -39.04
N THR A 453 -21.70 16.17 -40.02
CA THR A 453 -23.16 15.94 -39.95
C THR A 453 -23.63 15.10 -41.14
N THR A 454 -24.91 14.68 -41.14
CA THR A 454 -25.60 13.81 -42.12
C THR A 454 -25.26 12.30 -41.96
N GLY A 455 -26.19 11.34 -42.08
CA GLY A 455 -27.66 11.39 -41.91
C GLY A 455 -28.50 10.93 -43.11
N HIS A 456 -29.17 9.77 -42.99
CA HIS A 456 -30.41 9.43 -43.71
C HIS A 456 -31.16 8.24 -43.03
N ARG A 457 -32.38 7.95 -43.48
CA ARG A 457 -33.30 6.89 -42.97
C ARG A 457 -33.50 5.80 -44.04
N ALA A 458 -33.78 4.54 -43.64
CA ALA A 458 -35.13 3.92 -43.75
C ALA A 458 -35.17 2.36 -43.78
N SER A 459 -36.05 1.80 -42.93
CA SER A 459 -36.95 0.63 -43.13
C SER A 459 -36.50 -0.81 -43.45
N SER A 460 -37.15 -1.72 -42.71
CA SER A 460 -37.84 -3.00 -43.08
C SER A 460 -37.15 -4.38 -43.05
N GLU A 461 -37.81 -5.26 -42.27
CA GLU A 461 -38.09 -6.70 -42.46
C GLU A 461 -37.06 -7.81 -42.11
N VAL A 462 -37.10 -8.17 -40.82
CA VAL A 462 -37.34 -9.54 -40.27
C VAL A 462 -36.78 -10.77 -41.02
N SER A 463 -35.84 -11.47 -40.37
CA SER A 463 -35.89 -12.93 -40.22
C SER A 463 -35.18 -13.35 -38.93
N GLU A 464 -35.62 -14.45 -38.30
CA GLU A 464 -35.12 -14.90 -37.00
C GLU A 464 -33.86 -15.78 -37.15
N HIS A 465 -32.84 -15.56 -36.30
CA HIS A 465 -32.01 -16.65 -35.78
C HIS A 465 -31.35 -16.22 -34.46
N LYS A 466 -31.35 -17.13 -33.47
CA LYS A 466 -30.70 -16.91 -32.17
C LYS A 466 -29.18 -17.07 -32.28
N ALA A 467 -28.43 -16.08 -31.81
CA ALA A 467 -27.09 -16.21 -31.27
C ALA A 467 -26.87 -15.08 -30.26
N ASP A 468 -26.48 -15.41 -29.03
CA ASP A 468 -26.19 -14.40 -28.01
C ASP A 468 -24.88 -13.68 -28.34
N VAL A 469 -24.96 -12.38 -28.61
CA VAL A 469 -23.80 -11.49 -28.72
C VAL A 469 -24.02 -10.34 -27.74
N LEU A 470 -23.65 -10.59 -26.48
CA LEU A 470 -23.49 -9.52 -25.51
C LEU A 470 -22.33 -8.64 -26.00
N SER A 471 -22.61 -7.42 -26.44
CA SER A 471 -21.55 -6.51 -26.90
C SER A 471 -20.80 -5.98 -25.69
N ASP A 472 -19.77 -6.70 -25.26
CA ASP A 472 -18.91 -6.26 -24.16
C ASP A 472 -18.24 -4.94 -24.53
N LYS A 473 -18.70 -3.86 -23.89
CA LYS A 473 -18.09 -2.53 -23.96
C LYS A 473 -17.15 -2.39 -22.78
N THR A 474 -16.13 -3.24 -22.76
CA THR A 474 -15.05 -3.18 -21.79
C THR A 474 -14.39 -1.80 -21.87
N ILE A 475 -14.68 -0.96 -20.87
CA ILE A 475 -13.94 0.29 -20.67
C ILE A 475 -12.48 -0.13 -20.38
N PRO A 476 -11.47 0.47 -21.05
CA PRO A 476 -10.09 0.02 -20.89
C PRO A 476 -9.62 0.26 -19.45
N THR A 477 -9.55 -0.81 -18.67
CA THR A 477 -8.88 -0.81 -17.37
C THR A 477 -7.39 -0.51 -17.58
N THR A 478 -6.81 0.27 -16.68
CA THR A 478 -5.42 0.71 -16.79
C THR A 478 -4.44 -0.47 -16.71
N ARG A 479 -3.25 -0.29 -17.30
CA ARG A 479 -2.27 -1.37 -17.55
C ARG A 479 -1.73 -1.99 -16.26
N ILE A 480 -2.40 -3.03 -15.78
CA ILE A 480 -1.84 -3.97 -14.82
C ILE A 480 -0.64 -4.68 -15.47
N THR A 481 0.56 -4.43 -14.97
CA THR A 481 1.75 -5.28 -15.23
C THR A 481 1.40 -6.72 -14.88
N SER A 482 1.59 -7.65 -15.82
CA SER A 482 0.97 -8.98 -15.74
C SER A 482 1.25 -9.68 -14.40
N ASN A 483 0.18 -10.01 -13.68
CA ASN A 483 0.28 -10.37 -12.25
C ASN A 483 1.19 -11.59 -12.04
N MET A 484 1.24 -12.55 -12.98
CA MET A 484 2.10 -13.71 -12.83
C MET A 484 3.59 -13.37 -13.01
N PHE A 485 3.94 -12.34 -13.80
CA PHE A 485 5.33 -11.89 -13.90
C PHE A 485 5.77 -11.22 -12.58
N ALA A 486 4.97 -10.30 -12.05
CA ALA A 486 5.25 -9.66 -10.75
C ALA A 486 5.36 -10.70 -9.61
N GLU A 487 4.50 -11.73 -9.62
CA GLU A 487 4.53 -12.86 -8.68
C GLU A 487 5.85 -13.65 -8.68
N LYS A 488 6.54 -13.75 -9.82
CA LYS A 488 7.84 -14.45 -9.92
C LYS A 488 9.02 -13.49 -9.78
N LEU A 489 8.82 -12.22 -10.09
CA LEU A 489 9.83 -11.17 -9.95
C LEU A 489 10.14 -10.86 -8.49
N ILE A 490 9.14 -10.84 -7.60
CA ILE A 490 9.34 -10.53 -6.17
C ILE A 490 10.34 -11.48 -5.49
N PRO A 491 10.22 -12.82 -5.56
CA PRO A 491 11.23 -13.72 -5.00
C PRO A 491 12.64 -13.50 -5.57
N ALA A 492 12.77 -13.29 -6.88
CA ALA A 492 14.06 -13.04 -7.52
C ALA A 492 14.68 -11.70 -7.06
N LEU A 493 13.88 -10.64 -6.90
CA LEU A 493 14.30 -9.37 -6.32
C LEU A 493 14.73 -9.50 -4.85
N VAL A 494 14.07 -10.35 -4.07
CA VAL A 494 14.45 -10.62 -2.66
C VAL A 494 15.81 -11.33 -2.59
N GLU A 495 16.05 -12.36 -3.40
CA GLU A 495 17.37 -13.02 -3.46
C GLU A 495 18.47 -12.08 -3.95
N LEU A 496 18.17 -11.23 -4.92
CA LEU A 496 19.11 -10.24 -5.46
C LEU A 496 19.44 -9.16 -4.41
N LEU A 497 18.45 -8.67 -3.66
CA LEU A 497 18.66 -7.68 -2.60
C LEU A 497 19.42 -8.25 -1.39
N LEU A 498 19.29 -9.53 -1.11
CA LEU A 498 20.09 -10.22 -0.06
C LEU A 498 21.57 -10.37 -0.45
N GLN A 499 21.90 -10.27 -1.75
CA GLN A 499 23.28 -10.23 -2.25
C GLN A 499 23.86 -8.80 -2.33
N ALA A 500 23.01 -7.77 -2.31
CA ALA A 500 23.43 -6.38 -2.49
C ALA A 500 24.33 -5.90 -1.32
N PRO A 501 25.41 -5.14 -1.58
CA PRO A 501 26.23 -4.56 -0.53
C PRO A 501 25.41 -3.65 0.40
N ALA A 502 25.81 -3.60 1.68
CA ALA A 502 24.96 -3.01 2.72
C ALA A 502 24.61 -1.53 2.47
N VAL A 503 25.54 -0.71 1.96
CA VAL A 503 25.31 0.72 1.76
C VAL A 503 24.21 0.94 0.71
N GLU A 504 24.31 0.27 -0.42
CA GLU A 504 23.37 0.30 -1.53
C GLU A 504 22.02 -0.31 -1.16
N LYS A 505 22.02 -1.44 -0.45
CA LYS A 505 20.81 -2.07 0.15
C LYS A 505 20.04 -1.02 0.96
N TYR A 506 20.69 -0.34 1.90
CA TYR A 506 20.02 0.62 2.81
C TYR A 506 19.62 1.94 2.14
N ILE A 507 20.17 2.29 0.98
CA ILE A 507 19.69 3.42 0.17
C ILE A 507 18.33 3.09 -0.46
N LEU A 508 18.16 1.89 -1.02
CA LEU A 508 16.93 1.47 -1.70
C LEU A 508 15.87 0.82 -0.79
N PHE A 509 16.23 0.37 0.41
CA PHE A 509 15.33 -0.39 1.28
C PHE A 509 13.95 0.30 1.49
N PRO A 510 13.84 1.63 1.65
CA PRO A 510 12.54 2.30 1.67
C PRO A 510 11.71 2.13 0.39
N GLU A 511 12.31 2.28 -0.79
CA GLU A 511 11.63 2.16 -2.09
C GLU A 511 11.14 0.72 -2.34
N ILE A 512 11.93 -0.27 -1.89
CA ILE A 512 11.59 -1.69 -1.98
C ILE A 512 10.47 -2.05 -0.99
N ILE A 513 10.53 -1.58 0.26
CA ILE A 513 9.47 -1.81 1.26
C ILE A 513 8.16 -1.15 0.82
N GLN A 514 8.19 0.06 0.26
CA GLN A 514 7.01 0.70 -0.35
C GLN A 514 6.44 -0.10 -1.52
N SER A 515 7.29 -0.74 -2.33
CA SER A 515 6.85 -1.52 -3.48
C SER A 515 6.25 -2.86 -3.06
N LEU A 516 6.87 -3.56 -2.11
CA LEU A 516 6.29 -4.75 -1.47
C LEU A 516 4.95 -4.43 -0.80
N ARG A 517 4.81 -3.25 -0.16
CA ARG A 517 3.54 -2.76 0.39
C ARG A 517 2.43 -2.70 -0.66
N ARG A 518 2.71 -2.16 -1.85
CA ARG A 518 1.74 -2.10 -2.96
C ARG A 518 1.30 -3.51 -3.38
N CYS A 519 2.25 -4.42 -3.57
CA CYS A 519 1.98 -5.82 -3.89
C CYS A 519 1.18 -6.54 -2.79
N MET A 520 1.42 -6.24 -1.50
CA MET A 520 0.65 -6.79 -0.38
C MET A 520 -0.80 -6.24 -0.35
N MET A 521 -1.03 -4.99 -0.74
CA MET A 521 -2.38 -4.40 -0.76
C MET A 521 -3.31 -5.02 -1.81
N THR A 522 -2.78 -5.64 -2.89
CA THR A 522 -3.62 -6.31 -3.91
C THR A 522 -4.43 -7.49 -3.37
N ARG A 523 -4.17 -7.91 -2.12
CA ARG A 523 -5.03 -8.84 -1.37
C ARG A 523 -6.48 -8.36 -1.29
N ARG A 524 -6.74 -7.05 -1.31
CA ARG A 524 -8.11 -6.52 -1.25
C ARG A 524 -8.92 -7.00 -2.45
N ASP A 525 -8.42 -6.66 -3.64
CA ASP A 525 -9.15 -6.77 -4.89
C ASP A 525 -8.96 -8.17 -5.52
N ASN A 526 -7.93 -8.91 -5.07
CA ASN A 526 -7.73 -10.32 -5.37
C ASN A 526 -7.22 -11.09 -4.12
N PRO A 527 -8.12 -11.50 -3.21
CA PRO A 527 -7.75 -12.29 -2.02
C PRO A 527 -7.12 -13.64 -2.36
N ASP A 528 -7.50 -14.23 -3.49
CA ASP A 528 -7.16 -15.60 -3.86
C ASP A 528 -5.84 -15.70 -4.65
N GLY A 529 -5.39 -14.62 -5.30
CA GLY A 529 -4.14 -14.53 -6.07
C GLY A 529 -2.85 -14.71 -5.26
N SER A 530 -1.70 -14.83 -5.94
CA SER A 530 -0.41 -15.12 -5.28
C SER A 530 0.42 -13.88 -4.97
N LEU A 531 0.22 -12.76 -5.68
CA LEU A 531 1.05 -11.56 -5.61
C LEU A 531 1.24 -11.02 -4.20
N TRP A 532 0.15 -10.90 -3.44
CA TRP A 532 0.22 -10.42 -2.06
C TRP A 532 0.94 -11.41 -1.13
N LYS A 533 0.88 -12.71 -1.42
CA LYS A 533 1.45 -13.79 -0.60
C LYS A 533 2.97 -13.78 -0.73
N VAL A 534 3.49 -13.80 -1.96
CA VAL A 534 4.94 -13.71 -2.21
C VAL A 534 5.53 -12.36 -1.76
N ALA A 535 4.75 -11.28 -1.81
CA ALA A 535 5.15 -9.98 -1.26
C ALA A 535 5.25 -9.98 0.26
N ALA A 536 4.27 -10.58 0.95
CA ALA A 536 4.28 -10.77 2.40
C ALA A 536 5.44 -11.69 2.86
N GLU A 537 5.67 -12.81 2.18
CA GLU A 537 6.80 -13.72 2.42
C GLU A 537 8.14 -13.01 2.22
N GLY A 538 8.30 -12.28 1.11
CA GLY A 538 9.48 -11.51 0.79
C GLY A 538 9.77 -10.41 1.81
N PHE A 539 8.76 -9.64 2.19
CA PHE A 539 8.85 -8.62 3.25
C PHE A 539 9.28 -9.21 4.59
N ASN A 540 8.62 -10.30 5.03
CA ASN A 540 8.95 -10.94 6.32
C ASN A 540 10.39 -11.46 6.33
N ARG A 541 10.82 -12.13 5.25
CA ARG A 541 12.19 -12.63 5.09
C ARG A 541 13.22 -11.49 5.13
N LEU A 542 12.98 -10.40 4.39
CA LEU A 542 13.89 -9.25 4.37
C LEU A 542 14.04 -8.59 5.75
N LEU A 543 12.96 -8.46 6.52
CA LEU A 543 13.03 -7.90 7.87
C LEU A 543 13.68 -8.85 8.89
N VAL A 544 13.38 -10.14 8.83
CA VAL A 544 14.00 -11.14 9.72
C VAL A 544 15.53 -11.19 9.52
N GLU A 545 16.03 -11.13 8.28
CA GLU A 545 17.47 -11.03 8.04
C GLU A 545 18.05 -9.66 8.43
N ASP A 546 17.33 -8.55 8.26
CA ASP A 546 17.81 -7.22 8.68
C ASP A 546 17.97 -7.13 10.21
N VAL A 547 16.99 -7.62 10.98
CA VAL A 547 17.03 -7.64 12.44
C VAL A 547 18.14 -8.56 12.95
N LYS A 548 18.34 -9.74 12.34
CA LYS A 548 19.48 -10.61 12.65
C LYS A 548 20.82 -9.88 12.46
N ILE A 549 21.01 -9.22 11.32
CA ILE A 549 22.24 -8.45 11.04
C ILE A 549 22.43 -7.33 12.08
N CYS A 550 21.37 -6.59 12.42
CA CYS A 550 21.44 -5.53 13.45
C CYS A 550 21.71 -6.07 14.87
N SER A 551 21.33 -7.31 15.17
CA SER A 551 21.62 -7.96 16.47
C SER A 551 23.04 -8.56 16.56
N ALA A 552 23.60 -8.99 15.43
CA ALA A 552 24.92 -9.64 15.36
C ALA A 552 26.06 -8.63 15.10
N VAL A 553 25.81 -7.58 14.32
CA VAL A 553 26.75 -6.49 14.08
C VAL A 553 26.48 -5.39 15.10
N GLY A 554 27.27 -5.37 16.18
CA GLY A 554 27.25 -4.28 17.15
C GLY A 554 27.58 -2.92 16.52
N ASP A 555 27.38 -1.85 17.30
CA ASP A 555 27.26 -0.41 16.94
C ASP A 555 28.47 0.27 16.24
N THR A 556 29.28 -0.45 15.46
CA THR A 556 30.64 -0.03 15.06
C THR A 556 30.95 -0.01 13.55
N ASP A 557 30.17 -0.64 12.66
CA ASP A 557 30.49 -0.67 11.21
C ASP A 557 29.38 -0.22 10.24
N LEU A 558 28.12 -0.12 10.68
CA LEU A 558 27.05 0.40 9.84
C LEU A 558 27.07 1.94 9.79
N LYS A 559 27.87 2.51 8.89
CA LYS A 559 27.93 3.96 8.55
C LYS A 559 26.65 4.50 7.86
N ILE A 560 25.49 3.93 8.17
CA ILE A 560 24.19 4.35 7.66
C ILE A 560 23.81 5.65 8.38
N SER A 561 23.28 6.63 7.65
CA SER A 561 22.69 7.81 8.29
C SER A 561 21.51 7.42 9.18
N LYS A 562 21.47 7.93 10.42
CA LYS A 562 20.33 7.79 11.34
C LYS A 562 19.01 8.23 10.68
N THR A 563 19.05 9.18 9.75
CA THR A 563 17.90 9.63 8.96
C THR A 563 17.42 8.56 7.97
N ALA A 564 18.32 7.77 7.38
CA ALA A 564 17.96 6.68 6.48
C ALA A 564 17.33 5.50 7.23
N ARG A 565 17.91 5.09 8.38
CA ARG A 565 17.27 4.11 9.28
C ARG A 565 15.90 4.58 9.79
N MET A 566 15.77 5.87 10.15
CA MET A 566 14.47 6.45 10.51
C MET A 566 13.44 6.36 9.36
N ARG A 567 13.85 6.55 8.10
CA ARG A 567 12.94 6.36 6.96
C ARG A 567 12.51 4.90 6.84
N ILE A 568 13.47 3.96 6.84
CA ILE A 568 13.20 2.51 6.80
C ILE A 568 12.18 2.11 7.87
N TRP A 569 12.38 2.53 9.12
CA TRP A 569 11.48 2.22 10.23
C TRP A 569 10.07 2.83 10.07
N LYS A 570 9.93 3.96 9.39
CA LYS A 570 8.60 4.51 9.03
C LYS A 570 7.90 3.66 7.97
N GLU A 571 8.60 3.26 6.91
CA GLU A 571 8.01 2.38 5.88
C GLU A 571 7.61 1.00 6.46
N ILE A 572 8.39 0.45 7.40
CA ILE A 572 8.05 -0.79 8.12
C ILE A 572 6.77 -0.61 8.94
N GLY A 573 6.66 0.50 9.69
CA GLY A 573 5.44 0.84 10.43
C GLY A 573 4.22 1.02 9.52
N ASP A 574 4.42 1.61 8.34
CA ASP A 574 3.39 1.74 7.31
C ASP A 574 2.92 0.37 6.78
N VAL A 575 3.84 -0.57 6.49
CA VAL A 575 3.45 -1.92 6.03
C VAL A 575 2.66 -2.66 7.10
N TYR A 576 3.13 -2.68 8.36
CA TYR A 576 2.41 -3.40 9.41
C TYR A 576 1.07 -2.75 9.76
N GLU A 577 0.98 -1.42 9.85
CA GLU A 577 -0.30 -0.74 10.09
C GLU A 577 -1.30 -0.99 8.96
N ILE A 578 -0.88 -0.87 7.70
CA ILE A 578 -1.77 -1.04 6.55
C ILE A 578 -2.15 -2.51 6.35
N PHE A 579 -1.21 -3.45 6.43
CA PHE A 579 -1.49 -4.84 6.10
C PHE A 579 -2.16 -5.63 7.23
N LEU A 580 -1.66 -5.53 8.48
CA LEU A 580 -2.25 -6.30 9.59
C LEU A 580 -3.63 -5.77 9.97
N VAL A 581 -3.79 -4.44 10.12
CA VAL A 581 -5.08 -3.82 10.49
C VAL A 581 -6.05 -3.83 9.31
N GLY A 582 -5.54 -3.69 8.08
CA GLY A 582 -6.30 -3.69 6.85
C GLY A 582 -6.84 -5.06 6.44
N TYR A 583 -6.01 -6.10 6.30
CA TYR A 583 -6.39 -7.31 5.56
C TYR A 583 -6.18 -8.64 6.29
N CYS A 584 -5.19 -8.76 7.18
CA CYS A 584 -5.01 -9.98 7.99
C CYS A 584 -6.18 -10.16 8.95
N GLY A 585 -6.58 -11.40 9.28
CA GLY A 585 -7.59 -11.69 10.31
C GLY A 585 -8.96 -11.05 10.08
N ARG A 586 -9.34 -10.82 8.82
CA ARG A 586 -10.70 -10.43 8.40
C ARG A 586 -11.41 -11.59 7.70
N ALA A 587 -12.74 -11.55 7.70
CA ALA A 587 -13.51 -12.28 6.71
C ALA A 587 -13.38 -11.50 5.39
N LEU A 588 -13.16 -12.21 4.29
CA LEU A 588 -13.11 -11.65 2.94
C LEU A 588 -13.95 -12.57 2.05
N SER A 589 -14.67 -12.01 1.09
CA SER A 589 -15.40 -12.77 0.08
C SER A 589 -14.43 -13.49 -0.87
N SER A 590 -14.04 -14.72 -0.53
CA SER A 590 -13.15 -15.58 -1.34
C SER A 590 -13.95 -16.58 -2.18
N ASN A 591 -13.49 -16.84 -3.41
CA ASN A 591 -14.19 -17.69 -4.36
C ASN A 591 -13.91 -19.17 -4.10
N SER A 592 -14.46 -19.70 -3.00
CA SER A 592 -14.46 -21.13 -2.66
C SER A 592 -13.07 -21.80 -2.63
N LEU A 593 -12.05 -21.08 -2.13
CA LEU A 593 -10.70 -21.64 -1.96
C LEU A 593 -10.73 -22.97 -1.17
N PRO A 594 -9.92 -23.97 -1.58
CA PRO A 594 -9.73 -25.18 -0.78
C PRO A 594 -9.25 -24.85 0.63
N ALA A 595 -9.75 -25.57 1.64
CA ALA A 595 -9.42 -25.32 3.05
C ALA A 595 -7.90 -25.34 3.36
N ALA A 596 -7.11 -26.06 2.56
CA ALA A 596 -5.65 -26.04 2.64
C ALA A 596 -5.03 -24.70 2.22
N ALA A 597 -5.59 -24.03 1.20
CA ALA A 597 -5.14 -22.71 0.76
C ALA A 597 -5.56 -21.61 1.75
N LEU A 598 -6.77 -21.69 2.30
CA LEU A 598 -7.20 -20.79 3.39
C LEU A 598 -6.27 -20.93 4.61
N LYS A 599 -5.96 -22.16 5.03
CA LYS A 599 -5.01 -22.41 6.12
C LYS A 599 -3.58 -21.92 5.81
N ALA A 600 -3.14 -21.98 4.55
CA ALA A 600 -1.86 -21.41 4.14
C ALA A 600 -1.87 -19.87 4.29
N ASN A 601 -2.95 -19.20 3.86
CA ASN A 601 -3.13 -17.75 4.06
C ASN A 601 -3.07 -17.39 5.55
N GLU A 602 -3.82 -18.09 6.42
CA GLU A 602 -3.76 -17.89 7.88
C GLU A 602 -2.35 -18.08 8.45
N THR A 603 -1.61 -19.08 7.96
CA THR A 603 -0.25 -19.37 8.44
C THR A 603 0.71 -18.24 8.09
N LEU A 604 0.54 -17.62 6.92
CA LEU A 604 1.32 -16.46 6.50
C LEU A 604 0.96 -15.19 7.29
N GLU A 605 -0.31 -14.99 7.64
CA GLU A 605 -0.72 -13.90 8.55
C GLU A 605 -0.08 -14.04 9.93
N MET A 606 -0.10 -15.27 10.49
CA MET A 606 0.54 -15.56 11.78
C MET A 606 2.05 -15.37 11.70
N ALA A 607 2.72 -15.81 10.62
CA ALA A 607 4.15 -15.62 10.44
C ALA A 607 4.57 -14.13 10.36
N LEU A 608 3.72 -13.24 9.84
CA LEU A 608 3.93 -11.79 9.88
C LEU A 608 3.69 -11.20 11.28
N LEU A 609 2.68 -11.70 12.01
CA LEU A 609 2.37 -11.31 13.38
C LEU A 609 3.47 -11.75 14.37
N ASP A 610 4.05 -12.93 14.16
CA ASP A 610 5.22 -13.44 14.88
C ASP A 610 6.48 -12.62 14.52
N GLY A 611 6.66 -12.27 13.23
CA GLY A 611 7.72 -11.34 12.80
C GLY A 611 7.65 -9.98 13.50
N LEU A 612 6.45 -9.43 13.69
CA LEU A 612 6.26 -8.19 14.44
C LEU A 612 6.47 -8.38 15.95
N GLY A 613 5.75 -9.32 16.55
CA GLY A 613 5.65 -9.48 18.01
C GLY A 613 6.83 -10.18 18.67
N ASP A 614 7.44 -11.17 18.02
CA ASP A 614 8.51 -11.99 18.59
C ASP A 614 9.89 -11.72 17.98
N VAL A 615 9.99 -11.26 16.72
CA VAL A 615 11.28 -10.88 16.13
C VAL A 615 11.56 -9.40 16.35
N ILE A 616 10.76 -8.49 15.77
CA ILE A 616 11.05 -7.04 15.80
C ILE A 616 10.93 -6.46 17.22
N LEU A 617 9.80 -6.65 17.89
CA LEU A 617 9.50 -5.98 19.17
C LEU A 617 10.19 -6.61 20.39
N LYS A 618 10.81 -7.78 20.27
CA LYS A 618 11.65 -8.39 21.32
C LYS A 618 13.15 -8.25 21.10
N SER A 619 13.61 -8.05 19.87
CA SER A 619 15.05 -7.95 19.55
C SER A 619 15.68 -6.61 19.93
N THR A 620 17.02 -6.51 19.87
CA THR A 620 17.76 -5.24 19.92
C THR A 620 17.65 -4.53 18.58
N VAL A 621 16.76 -3.55 18.46
CA VAL A 621 16.56 -2.74 17.24
C VAL A 621 16.80 -1.25 17.48
N ASP A 622 17.23 -0.56 16.42
CA ASP A 622 17.53 0.88 16.38
C ASP A 622 16.29 1.77 16.11
N ALA A 623 15.09 1.21 16.26
CA ALA A 623 13.83 1.88 15.99
C ALA A 623 13.59 3.07 16.95
N PRO A 624 13.21 4.26 16.45
CA PRO A 624 12.77 5.38 17.29
C PRO A 624 11.55 5.02 18.15
N ARG A 625 11.43 5.66 19.31
CA ARG A 625 10.34 5.42 20.28
C ARG A 625 8.96 5.56 19.64
N GLU A 626 8.80 6.55 18.76
CA GLU A 626 7.55 6.85 18.05
C GLU A 626 7.16 5.72 17.09
N VAL A 627 8.14 4.99 16.54
CA VAL A 627 7.89 3.81 15.70
C VAL A 627 7.55 2.60 16.56
N LEU A 628 8.29 2.36 17.66
CA LEU A 628 7.94 1.29 18.62
C LEU A 628 6.51 1.46 19.15
N GLU A 629 6.11 2.69 19.47
CA GLU A 629 4.75 3.03 19.90
C GLU A 629 3.71 2.73 18.81
N ARG A 630 3.96 3.15 17.57
CA ARG A 630 3.09 2.83 16.41
C ARG A 630 2.97 1.32 16.15
N LEU A 631 4.05 0.56 16.32
CA LEU A 631 4.07 -0.89 16.13
C LEU A 631 3.29 -1.62 17.24
N VAL A 632 3.41 -1.20 18.50
CA VAL A 632 2.59 -1.74 19.61
C VAL A 632 1.11 -1.38 19.43
N LEU A 633 0.79 -0.14 19.05
CA LEU A 633 -0.58 0.28 18.72
C LEU A 633 -1.16 -0.45 17.49
N THR A 634 -0.32 -0.98 16.61
CA THR A 634 -0.75 -1.83 15.48
C THR A 634 -1.19 -3.20 15.96
N LEU A 635 -0.45 -3.82 16.90
CA LEU A 635 -0.90 -5.06 17.57
C LEU A 635 -2.21 -4.84 18.33
N ASP A 636 -2.35 -3.74 19.05
CA ASP A 636 -3.58 -3.39 19.77
C ASP A 636 -4.79 -3.26 18.86
N ARG A 637 -4.68 -2.54 17.75
CA ARG A 637 -5.79 -2.41 16.78
C ARG A 637 -6.20 -3.75 16.21
N CYS A 638 -5.26 -4.66 15.97
CA CYS A 638 -5.57 -6.02 15.52
C CYS A 638 -6.23 -6.85 16.64
N ALA A 639 -5.76 -6.72 17.88
CA ALA A 639 -6.36 -7.32 19.07
C ALA A 639 -7.76 -6.76 19.40
N SER A 640 -8.03 -5.52 18.97
CA SER A 640 -9.26 -4.78 19.32
C SER A 640 -10.52 -5.29 18.63
N ARG A 641 -10.42 -6.18 17.63
CA ARG A 641 -11.52 -6.47 16.71
C ARG A 641 -12.67 -7.21 17.36
N THR A 642 -12.38 -8.32 18.05
CA THR A 642 -13.39 -9.05 18.83
C THR A 642 -14.00 -8.12 19.88
N CYS A 643 -13.18 -7.38 20.64
CA CYS A 643 -13.73 -6.51 21.67
C CYS A 643 -14.61 -5.36 21.12
N SER A 644 -14.23 -4.74 20.02
CA SER A 644 -14.86 -3.50 19.55
C SER A 644 -16.16 -3.72 18.76
N LEU A 645 -16.28 -4.83 18.03
CA LEU A 645 -17.47 -5.10 17.19
C LEU A 645 -18.75 -5.35 18.03
N PRO A 646 -19.95 -5.03 17.49
CA PRO A 646 -21.23 -5.37 18.11
C PRO A 646 -21.40 -6.87 18.29
N ILE A 647 -22.11 -7.29 19.33
CA ILE A 647 -22.21 -8.72 19.69
C ILE A 647 -22.92 -9.56 18.62
N GLU A 648 -23.87 -8.98 17.89
CA GLU A 648 -24.57 -9.63 16.77
C GLU A 648 -23.62 -9.86 15.58
N THR A 649 -22.61 -9.00 15.42
CA THR A 649 -21.55 -9.14 14.41
C THR A 649 -20.46 -10.11 14.85
N VAL A 650 -20.15 -10.17 16.15
CA VAL A 650 -19.22 -11.16 16.72
C VAL A 650 -19.80 -12.58 16.69
N GLU A 651 -21.13 -12.74 16.77
CA GLU A 651 -21.82 -14.04 16.66
C GLU A 651 -21.60 -14.73 15.30
N LEU A 652 -21.41 -13.96 14.22
CA LEU A 652 -21.12 -14.48 12.88
C LEU A 652 -19.62 -14.49 12.51
N MET A 653 -18.73 -14.08 13.42
CA MET A 653 -17.30 -13.94 13.14
C MET A 653 -16.63 -15.31 12.85
N PRO A 654 -15.96 -15.47 11.70
CA PRO A 654 -15.20 -16.69 11.42
C PRO A 654 -14.05 -16.93 12.41
N ALA A 655 -13.82 -18.19 12.78
CA ALA A 655 -12.88 -18.60 13.83
C ALA A 655 -11.39 -18.33 13.52
N HIS A 656 -11.02 -17.91 12.31
CA HIS A 656 -9.68 -17.40 12.01
C HIS A 656 -9.53 -15.92 12.41
N CYS A 657 -10.60 -15.13 12.32
CA CYS A 657 -10.61 -13.72 12.69
C CYS A 657 -10.45 -13.54 14.20
N SER A 658 -11.26 -14.27 14.99
CA SER A 658 -11.19 -14.25 16.45
C SER A 658 -9.83 -14.73 16.94
N ARG A 659 -9.32 -15.84 16.38
CA ARG A 659 -7.99 -16.38 16.66
C ARG A 659 -6.87 -15.40 16.32
N PHE A 660 -6.92 -14.69 15.20
CA PHE A 660 -5.93 -13.64 14.87
C PHE A 660 -5.98 -12.48 15.87
N SER A 661 -7.18 -12.01 16.25
CA SER A 661 -7.38 -11.01 17.30
C SER A 661 -6.79 -11.48 18.63
N LEU A 662 -7.01 -12.75 19.00
CA LEU A 662 -6.52 -13.35 20.24
C LEU A 662 -4.99 -13.50 20.25
N THR A 663 -4.36 -13.93 19.15
CA THR A 663 -2.90 -13.99 19.04
C THR A 663 -2.28 -12.59 19.11
N CYS A 664 -2.93 -11.55 18.56
CA CYS A 664 -2.45 -10.17 18.72
C CYS A 664 -2.48 -9.72 20.19
N LEU A 665 -3.53 -10.07 20.93
CA LEU A 665 -3.61 -9.83 22.38
C LEU A 665 -2.53 -10.62 23.14
N GLN A 666 -2.28 -11.88 22.75
CA GLN A 666 -1.18 -12.69 23.30
C GLN A 666 0.19 -12.04 23.09
N LYS A 667 0.45 -11.41 21.94
CA LYS A 667 1.70 -10.65 21.74
C LYS A 667 1.79 -9.46 22.71
N LEU A 668 0.71 -8.72 22.96
CA LEU A 668 0.71 -7.63 23.95
C LEU A 668 1.01 -8.11 25.37
N PHE A 669 0.45 -9.26 25.79
CA PHE A 669 0.81 -9.91 27.06
C PHE A 669 2.30 -10.30 27.09
N SER A 670 2.82 -10.94 26.04
CA SER A 670 4.22 -11.40 25.95
C SER A 670 5.26 -10.29 25.69
N LEU A 671 4.82 -9.08 25.31
CA LEU A 671 5.66 -7.88 25.33
C LEU A 671 5.59 -7.15 26.69
N SER A 672 4.50 -7.32 27.43
CA SER A 672 4.35 -6.80 28.78
C SER A 672 5.07 -7.67 29.83
N SER A 673 5.20 -8.98 29.58
CA SER A 673 5.86 -9.94 30.49
C SER A 673 7.33 -9.60 30.74
N PHE A 674 7.80 -9.98 31.93
CA PHE A 674 9.22 -9.99 32.29
C PHE A 674 9.83 -11.39 32.12
N GLU A 675 10.89 -11.45 31.33
CA GLU A 675 11.73 -12.63 31.13
C GLU A 675 13.18 -12.20 31.42
N ILE A 676 13.91 -12.96 32.24
CA ILE A 676 15.27 -12.61 32.69
C ILE A 676 16.26 -12.74 31.53
N GLU A 677 16.08 -13.77 30.72
CA GLU A 677 16.80 -13.95 29.47
C GLU A 677 16.23 -12.95 28.44
N ASN A 678 17.10 -12.12 27.85
CA ASN A 678 16.78 -11.07 26.87
C ASN A 678 16.13 -9.77 27.42
N TRP A 679 16.45 -9.33 28.64
CA TRP A 679 16.09 -7.97 29.10
C TRP A 679 17.14 -6.92 28.70
N HIS A 680 16.77 -6.01 27.78
CA HIS A 680 17.60 -4.89 27.29
C HIS A 680 16.79 -3.60 27.13
N SER A 681 17.46 -2.48 26.86
CA SER A 681 16.86 -1.13 26.78
C SER A 681 15.65 -1.04 25.83
N THR A 682 15.76 -1.58 24.62
CA THR A 682 14.64 -1.63 23.66
C THR A 682 13.48 -2.49 24.17
N ARG A 683 13.78 -3.67 24.73
CA ARG A 683 12.77 -4.59 25.31
C ARG A 683 12.03 -3.95 26.49
N ALA A 684 12.73 -3.17 27.31
CA ALA A 684 12.16 -2.42 28.43
C ALA A 684 11.26 -1.26 27.95
N GLU A 685 11.67 -0.49 26.93
CA GLU A 685 10.83 0.58 26.39
C GLU A 685 9.58 0.03 25.69
N VAL A 686 9.71 -1.04 24.90
CA VAL A 686 8.56 -1.75 24.35
C VAL A 686 7.65 -2.25 25.47
N SER A 687 8.19 -2.82 26.55
CA SER A 687 7.39 -3.28 27.70
C SER A 687 6.61 -2.13 28.38
N ARG A 688 7.21 -0.95 28.57
CA ARG A 688 6.53 0.25 29.13
C ARG A 688 5.37 0.72 28.23
N ILE A 689 5.54 0.68 26.90
CA ILE A 689 4.49 1.02 25.94
C ILE A 689 3.39 -0.05 25.92
N SER A 690 3.79 -1.33 25.87
CA SER A 690 2.87 -2.47 25.82
C SER A 690 2.01 -2.58 27.08
N ILE A 691 2.56 -2.38 28.29
CA ILE A 691 1.74 -2.50 29.51
C ILE A 691 0.65 -1.43 29.58
N THR A 692 0.95 -0.19 29.18
CA THR A 692 -0.04 0.90 29.18
C THR A 692 -1.18 0.59 28.21
N THR A 693 -0.82 0.22 26.98
CA THR A 693 -1.77 -0.20 25.93
C THR A 693 -2.59 -1.42 26.36
N LEU A 694 -1.96 -2.41 27.00
CA LEU A 694 -2.60 -3.63 27.48
C LEU A 694 -3.60 -3.36 28.62
N MET A 695 -3.33 -2.43 29.53
CA MET A 695 -4.28 -2.07 30.59
C MET A 695 -5.54 -1.42 30.02
N GLU A 696 -5.41 -0.48 29.08
CA GLU A 696 -6.55 0.12 28.39
C GLU A 696 -7.35 -0.93 27.60
N ARG A 697 -6.66 -1.87 26.92
CA ARG A 697 -7.28 -2.99 26.21
C ARG A 697 -8.03 -3.94 27.15
N CYS A 698 -7.43 -4.32 28.28
CA CYS A 698 -8.07 -5.20 29.27
C CYS A 698 -9.27 -4.51 29.94
N GLU A 699 -9.17 -3.24 30.33
CA GLU A 699 -10.32 -2.48 30.86
C GLU A 699 -11.47 -2.39 29.84
N PHE A 700 -11.16 -2.19 28.56
CA PHE A 700 -12.16 -2.19 27.50
C PHE A 700 -12.80 -3.58 27.28
N ILE A 701 -12.02 -4.67 27.28
CA ILE A 701 -12.54 -6.05 27.17
C ILE A 701 -13.47 -6.36 28.35
N LEU A 702 -13.03 -6.04 29.58
CA LEU A 702 -13.78 -6.25 30.82
C LEU A 702 -15.12 -5.48 30.80
N SER A 703 -15.07 -4.16 30.62
CA SER A 703 -16.27 -3.31 30.60
C SER A 703 -17.22 -3.65 29.45
N ARG A 704 -16.69 -3.99 28.26
CA ARG A 704 -17.50 -4.45 27.13
C ARG A 704 -18.21 -5.76 27.42
N PHE A 705 -17.51 -6.76 27.96
CA PHE A 705 -18.10 -8.04 28.33
C PHE A 705 -19.30 -7.85 29.25
N LEU A 706 -19.18 -6.99 30.26
CA LEU A 706 -20.28 -6.69 31.20
C LEU A 706 -21.46 -5.98 30.51
N ILE A 707 -21.20 -5.01 29.64
CA ILE A 707 -22.24 -4.33 28.85
C ILE A 707 -23.00 -5.35 27.98
N ASP A 708 -22.26 -6.20 27.29
CA ASP A 708 -22.80 -7.19 26.37
C ASP A 708 -23.58 -8.32 27.10
N GLU A 709 -23.09 -8.79 28.25
CA GLU A 709 -23.79 -9.75 29.13
C GLU A 709 -25.16 -9.21 29.57
N ASN A 710 -25.19 -7.96 30.03
CA ASN A 710 -26.43 -7.28 30.45
C ASN A 710 -27.41 -7.10 29.27
N ASN A 711 -26.91 -6.71 28.08
CA ASN A 711 -27.74 -6.54 26.87
C ASN A 711 -28.30 -7.87 26.32
N LEU A 712 -27.60 -9.00 26.52
CA LEU A 712 -28.07 -10.33 26.13
C LEU A 712 -29.07 -10.93 27.13
N GLY A 713 -28.99 -10.56 28.41
CA GLY A 713 -29.90 -10.96 29.48
C GLY A 713 -29.85 -12.46 29.80
N LYS A 714 -30.56 -13.28 29.01
CA LYS A 714 -30.56 -14.76 29.10
C LYS A 714 -30.03 -15.47 27.85
N ARG A 715 -29.75 -14.76 26.75
CA ARG A 715 -29.10 -15.35 25.56
C ARG A 715 -27.64 -15.68 25.88
N PRO A 716 -27.07 -16.79 25.36
CA PRO A 716 -25.66 -17.14 25.57
C PRO A 716 -24.73 -16.09 24.95
N ILE A 717 -23.51 -15.96 25.48
CA ILE A 717 -22.47 -15.09 24.91
C ILE A 717 -21.81 -15.82 23.73
N PRO A 718 -21.58 -15.16 22.57
CA PRO A 718 -20.87 -15.77 21.45
C PRO A 718 -19.47 -16.28 21.82
N THR A 719 -19.06 -17.41 21.25
CA THR A 719 -17.82 -18.11 21.61
C THR A 719 -16.59 -17.21 21.57
N ALA A 720 -16.39 -16.44 20.50
CA ALA A 720 -15.23 -15.54 20.36
C ALA A 720 -15.15 -14.48 21.48
N ARG A 721 -16.30 -13.95 21.93
CA ARG A 721 -16.40 -12.98 23.04
C ARG A 721 -16.06 -13.66 24.38
N LEU A 722 -16.50 -14.91 24.57
CA LEU A 722 -16.24 -15.69 25.78
C LEU A 722 -14.77 -16.16 25.84
N GLU A 723 -14.17 -16.52 24.71
CA GLU A 723 -12.75 -16.83 24.57
C GLU A 723 -11.86 -15.62 24.90
N GLU A 724 -12.19 -14.44 24.35
CA GLU A 724 -11.47 -13.18 24.58
C GLU A 724 -11.37 -12.83 26.08
N ILE A 725 -12.49 -12.88 26.82
CA ILE A 725 -12.50 -12.58 28.27
C ILE A 725 -11.81 -13.67 29.10
N ILE A 726 -12.03 -14.95 28.81
CA ILE A 726 -11.40 -16.06 29.56
C ILE A 726 -9.89 -16.04 29.37
N PHE A 727 -9.42 -15.85 28.14
CA PHE A 727 -8.00 -15.70 27.82
C PHE A 727 -7.39 -14.49 28.54
N SER A 728 -8.05 -13.32 28.46
CA SER A 728 -7.59 -12.10 29.14
C SER A 728 -7.40 -12.32 30.64
N LEU A 729 -8.38 -12.96 31.31
CA LEU A 729 -8.31 -13.23 32.75
C LEU A 729 -7.24 -14.28 33.11
N GLN A 730 -6.99 -15.27 32.25
CA GLN A 730 -5.93 -16.27 32.45
C GLN A 730 -4.53 -15.67 32.29
N GLU A 731 -4.31 -14.84 31.26
CA GLU A 731 -3.03 -14.19 31.03
C GLU A 731 -2.77 -13.07 32.05
N LEU A 732 -3.80 -12.37 32.54
CA LEU A 732 -3.67 -11.44 33.67
C LEU A 732 -3.17 -12.13 34.95
N ASP A 733 -3.56 -13.39 35.21
CA ASP A 733 -3.05 -14.15 36.35
C ASP A 733 -1.59 -14.56 36.13
N ARG A 734 -1.24 -15.01 34.93
CA ARG A 734 0.13 -15.43 34.57
C ARG A 734 1.11 -14.28 34.46
N LEU A 735 0.65 -13.09 34.09
CA LEU A 735 1.49 -11.92 33.83
C LEU A 735 2.26 -11.51 35.09
N THR A 736 3.56 -11.39 34.92
CA THR A 736 4.48 -10.70 35.85
C THR A 736 5.26 -9.67 35.05
N ILE A 737 5.49 -8.49 35.64
CA ILE A 737 6.11 -7.34 34.97
C ILE A 737 7.38 -6.90 35.69
N HIS A 738 8.31 -6.28 34.95
CA HIS A 738 9.54 -5.74 35.50
C HIS A 738 9.24 -4.45 36.32
N PRO A 739 9.99 -4.11 37.38
CA PRO A 739 9.78 -2.85 38.13
C PRO A 739 9.81 -1.59 37.25
N GLU A 740 10.65 -1.56 36.20
CA GLU A 740 10.64 -0.48 35.21
C GLU A 740 9.32 -0.37 34.43
N THR A 741 8.68 -1.49 34.15
CA THR A 741 7.38 -1.59 33.47
C THR A 741 6.24 -1.24 34.43
N ALA A 742 6.32 -1.70 35.69
CA ALA A 742 5.39 -1.27 36.75
C ALA A 742 5.47 0.24 37.01
N SER A 743 6.64 0.86 36.80
CA SER A 743 6.87 2.28 37.05
C SER A 743 6.00 3.24 36.21
N VAL A 744 5.49 2.81 35.04
CA VAL A 744 4.63 3.65 34.18
C VAL A 744 3.13 3.47 34.43
N LEU A 745 2.73 2.50 35.26
CA LEU A 745 1.32 2.29 35.60
C LEU A 745 0.72 3.44 36.40
N GLN A 746 -0.53 3.82 36.07
CA GLN A 746 -1.28 4.93 36.67
C GLN A 746 -1.88 4.59 38.05
N LEU A 747 -1.02 4.17 38.99
CA LEU A 747 -1.41 3.90 40.37
C LEU A 747 -1.44 5.17 41.24
N ARG A 748 -2.33 5.18 42.24
CA ARG A 748 -2.35 6.22 43.28
C ARG A 748 -0.99 6.26 44.01
N PRO A 749 -0.40 7.43 44.29
CA PRO A 749 0.95 7.53 44.86
C PRO A 749 1.18 6.69 46.13
N SER A 750 0.20 6.66 47.04
CA SER A 750 0.28 5.85 48.27
C SER A 750 0.35 4.34 48.02
N LEU A 751 -0.37 3.82 47.01
CA LEU A 751 -0.27 2.42 46.62
C LEU A 751 1.09 2.12 45.97
N LYS A 752 1.59 3.06 45.15
CA LYS A 752 2.89 2.93 44.50
C LYS A 752 4.04 2.85 45.52
N THR A 753 4.02 3.68 46.57
CA THR A 753 4.97 3.60 47.69
C THR A 753 4.93 2.24 48.38
N ILE A 754 3.75 1.77 48.78
CA ILE A 754 3.59 0.47 49.48
C ILE A 754 4.14 -0.69 48.65
N LEU A 755 3.85 -0.73 47.35
CA LEU A 755 4.32 -1.82 46.47
C LEU A 755 5.85 -1.77 46.25
N GLN A 756 6.46 -0.59 46.27
CA GLN A 756 7.91 -0.42 46.11
C GLN A 756 8.69 -0.73 47.40
N GLU A 757 8.16 -0.36 48.56
CA GLU A 757 8.79 -0.67 49.86
C GLU A 757 8.85 -2.19 50.12
N ASP A 758 7.83 -2.93 49.69
CA ASP A 758 7.68 -4.38 49.90
C ASP A 758 8.17 -5.25 48.70
N ASN A 759 8.66 -4.64 47.61
CA ASN A 759 9.02 -5.30 46.33
C ASN A 759 7.88 -6.15 45.71
N ARG A 760 6.64 -5.64 45.72
CA ARG A 760 5.43 -6.31 45.19
C ARG A 760 4.86 -5.67 43.91
N ASP A 761 5.65 -4.86 43.22
CA ASP A 761 5.21 -4.18 41.99
C ASP A 761 5.12 -5.11 40.76
N SER A 762 5.68 -6.32 40.83
CA SER A 762 5.66 -7.33 39.75
C SER A 762 4.27 -7.80 39.32
N ARG A 763 3.21 -7.54 40.09
CA ARG A 763 1.80 -7.78 39.71
C ARG A 763 0.91 -6.54 39.85
N ALA A 764 1.50 -5.34 39.78
CA ALA A 764 0.82 -4.06 39.92
C ALA A 764 -0.34 -3.83 38.91
N HIS A 765 -0.32 -4.50 37.75
CA HIS A 765 -1.39 -4.47 36.75
C HIS A 765 -2.75 -4.90 37.29
N LEU A 766 -2.79 -5.86 38.22
CA LEU A 766 -4.04 -6.33 38.84
C LEU A 766 -4.68 -5.26 39.75
N ILE A 767 -3.88 -4.34 40.27
CA ILE A 767 -4.36 -3.24 41.13
C ILE A 767 -4.91 -2.09 40.27
N VAL A 768 -4.41 -1.91 39.04
CA VAL A 768 -4.98 -0.99 38.04
C VAL A 768 -6.38 -1.48 37.63
N LEU A 769 -6.52 -2.75 37.28
CA LEU A 769 -7.79 -3.35 36.81
C LEU A 769 -8.77 -3.74 37.94
N PHE A 770 -8.41 -3.51 39.21
CA PHE A 770 -9.21 -3.89 40.36
C PHE A 770 -10.68 -3.40 40.32
N PRO A 771 -11.01 -2.15 39.89
CA PRO A 771 -12.39 -1.71 39.78
C PRO A 771 -13.21 -2.56 38.80
N SER A 772 -12.69 -2.77 37.58
CA SER A 772 -13.33 -3.55 36.52
C SER A 772 -13.50 -5.03 36.90
N LEU A 773 -12.52 -5.60 37.63
CA LEU A 773 -12.60 -6.93 38.20
C LEU A 773 -13.69 -7.04 39.27
N CYS A 774 -13.91 -6.01 40.09
CA CYS A 774 -14.98 -5.99 41.07
C CYS A 774 -16.38 -5.92 40.43
N GLU A 775 -16.55 -5.26 39.29
CA GLU A 775 -17.84 -5.22 38.59
C GLU A 775 -18.25 -6.58 37.99
N ILE A 776 -17.27 -7.36 37.51
CA ILE A 776 -17.49 -8.62 36.77
C ILE A 776 -17.52 -9.85 37.69
N VAL A 777 -17.29 -9.69 39.00
CA VAL A 777 -17.39 -10.78 39.98
C VAL A 777 -18.81 -11.39 40.08
N LEU A 778 -19.82 -10.71 39.55
CA LEU A 778 -21.21 -11.15 39.47
C LEU A 778 -21.59 -11.79 38.12
N SER A 779 -20.63 -11.93 37.18
CA SER A 779 -20.79 -12.60 35.88
C SER A 779 -21.57 -13.91 36.02
N ARG A 780 -22.56 -14.13 35.15
CA ARG A 780 -23.35 -15.38 35.14
C ARG A 780 -22.48 -16.54 34.62
N GLU A 781 -21.55 -16.25 33.70
CA GLU A 781 -20.61 -17.23 33.16
C GLU A 781 -19.65 -17.70 34.25
N THR A 782 -19.72 -18.99 34.59
CA THR A 782 -18.95 -19.58 35.69
C THR A 782 -17.43 -19.49 35.51
N PRO A 783 -16.83 -19.79 34.34
CA PRO A 783 -15.37 -19.70 34.19
C PRO A 783 -14.83 -18.29 34.39
N VAL A 784 -15.56 -17.27 33.89
CA VAL A 784 -15.23 -15.85 34.07
C VAL A 784 -15.26 -15.48 35.56
N ARG A 785 -16.34 -15.85 36.26
CA ARG A 785 -16.51 -15.59 37.70
C ARG A 785 -15.44 -16.27 38.56
N GLU A 786 -15.05 -17.51 38.23
CA GLU A 786 -14.01 -18.25 38.95
C GLU A 786 -12.62 -17.61 38.76
N LEU A 787 -12.27 -17.22 37.52
CA LEU A 787 -11.01 -16.53 37.22
C LEU A 787 -10.95 -15.14 37.88
N VAL A 788 -12.03 -14.35 37.84
CA VAL A 788 -12.11 -13.07 38.55
C VAL A 788 -11.89 -13.25 40.06
N GLN A 789 -12.44 -14.30 40.67
CA GLN A 789 -12.14 -14.60 42.08
C GLN A 789 -10.68 -14.99 42.33
N VAL A 790 -9.98 -15.61 41.37
CA VAL A 790 -8.52 -15.86 41.49
C VAL A 790 -7.76 -14.53 41.45
N LEU A 791 -8.06 -13.63 40.50
CA LEU A 791 -7.42 -12.32 40.39
C LEU A 791 -7.69 -11.42 41.61
N LEU A 792 -8.92 -11.39 42.13
CA LEU A 792 -9.24 -10.64 43.35
C LEU A 792 -8.51 -11.22 44.58
N ARG A 793 -8.34 -12.55 44.65
CA ARG A 793 -7.47 -13.19 45.67
C ARG A 793 -6.00 -12.85 45.45
N ALA A 794 -5.53 -12.62 44.22
CA ALA A 794 -4.16 -12.19 43.95
C ALA A 794 -3.94 -10.74 44.41
N VAL A 795 -4.83 -9.80 44.08
CA VAL A 795 -4.79 -8.41 44.57
C VAL A 795 -4.73 -8.35 46.12
N ALA A 796 -5.47 -9.22 46.81
CA ALA A 796 -5.41 -9.31 48.27
C ALA A 796 -4.07 -9.86 48.82
N THR A 797 -3.29 -10.60 48.02
CA THR A 797 -1.90 -10.96 48.34
C THR A 797 -0.97 -9.76 48.19
N GLU A 798 -1.05 -9.05 47.06
CA GLU A 798 -0.13 -7.95 46.75
C GLU A 798 -0.32 -6.77 47.72
N LEU A 799 -1.57 -6.46 48.08
CA LEU A 799 -1.91 -5.45 49.09
C LEU A 799 -1.64 -5.88 50.54
N GLY A 800 -1.06 -7.07 50.78
CA GLY A 800 -0.73 -7.56 52.13
C GLY A 800 -1.94 -7.83 53.03
N LEU A 801 -3.15 -7.95 52.45
CA LEU A 801 -4.40 -8.13 53.18
C LEU A 801 -4.64 -9.58 53.64
N LYS A 802 -3.89 -10.54 53.10
CA LYS A 802 -3.79 -11.90 53.64
C LYS A 802 -2.78 -11.93 54.79
N LYS A 803 -3.29 -12.05 56.01
CA LYS A 803 -2.57 -12.45 57.22
C LYS A 803 -3.27 -13.67 57.82
#